data_AF-A0A2M4BCN1-F1
#
_entry.id   AF-A0A2M4BCN1-F1
#
_cell.length_a   1.000
_cell.length_b   1.000
_cell.length_c   1.000
_cell.angle_alpha   90.00
_cell.angle_beta   90.00
_cell.angle_gamma   90.00
#
_symmetry.space_group_name_H-M   'P 1'
#
loop_
_entity.id
_entity.type
_entity.pdbx_description
1 polymer ?
#
loop_
_entity_poly.entity_id
_entity_poly.type
_entity_poly.pdbx_seq_one_letter_code
_entity_poly.pdbx_strand_id
1 'polypeptide(L)'
;MVRLASIMGDIDDWHDEDAMLPDSDEDRDHHPLRTLNPFHWTMFPYNLQPDRVDHRFYRVPEPEVYDDTESATLGVAGLPGARVQDRESLESDVETISDELTHRNPDERRPLHRQPLVPSRPVGHPDAETIDGPAHQPQRPPFDTSSLFQHHFNTFFNTPLETGFFGSGLPGGFGGFFDLHANRPWWKGENVCTEREEKEEDIAADDNQEVAVNGGTGAGVFGFSSFNLNVESCAEKQHKYVCTSIKNVNGRKRTEKITRQCCHGYGRPRNGPPNAHCEKMDLHSMEDTAERLGAKEFIATLKKSGLEATLENEVTLFVVPDSAYSTFAEQMWENNLVAFDPSARAKRAIDFASMTARDVILGHTVNGSYHIEDISNEQLLKTELPGANIRINIYPRGPAAMAREHAEHPYRYTANCAPLVKLNRVTERGIVHVVDRVLVPARNTLMDIIEGRDDMTLMRTFLEMTGLDKMLREQGDDKHFTVFAPNDEAFLKLDKDIRRKLKAGNGCAQNILKNHILDITFCSLAAVNGVKTSTYNMLNEKLEFEYAMVGKKLPSSGTENPIEAMEEDPSVGKKSQRLRINGQALIEESDVVASNGVLHVIDSVLPTESGMPISNTLANHNLTIFKQLIADAGLEDEFDGMSNKTFFIPSDQAFEQTETGRYWIRQLKEHPESLRNSAELKEFLEYHVVEPLIKTCELEEKTMPTKAGQSVRVNLYTTNPVFTTVMNRATVNCARLTHFDEETCGSVVHEIDKVLDVPKMNLLETLRSNADYSMFLRLVSETNLTELLASEDSGLTLLVPKNDVFLEVNAWYQETLENKEELERIIRAHILPNVICCTGIVPSEWPFVRTTETIGQHQLKLNRNRRPQVQNAGITKCDVVARNGIIHEINDVINVQPQRSASGSAGNSGPFPNFGRPLTFWFK
;
A
#
# COMPACT_ATOMS: atom_id res chain seq x y z
N MET A 1 -20.60 -33.17 -12.31
CA MET A 1 -21.39 -33.83 -13.37
C MET A 1 -22.21 -32.77 -14.09
N VAL A 2 -22.42 -32.94 -15.41
CA VAL A 2 -23.51 -32.34 -16.24
C VAL A 2 -23.62 -30.79 -16.29
N ARG A 3 -23.41 -30.24 -17.51
CA ARG A 3 -23.93 -28.94 -17.99
C ARG A 3 -25.35 -29.12 -18.57
N LEU A 4 -26.08 -28.01 -18.79
CA LEU A 4 -26.92 -27.63 -19.95
C LEU A 4 -28.00 -26.62 -19.45
N ALA A 5 -28.41 -25.49 -20.06
CA ALA A 5 -28.21 -24.79 -21.35
C ALA A 5 -29.46 -24.74 -22.27
N SER A 6 -29.97 -23.51 -22.45
CA SER A 6 -30.66 -22.84 -23.59
C SER A 6 -31.50 -23.62 -24.64
N ILE A 7 -32.71 -23.08 -24.90
CA ILE A 7 -33.53 -23.17 -26.14
C ILE A 7 -34.26 -21.80 -26.26
N MET A 8 -34.02 -20.97 -27.30
CA MET A 8 -34.82 -20.71 -28.54
C MET A 8 -36.33 -20.44 -28.32
N GLY A 9 -37.06 -19.56 -29.04
CA GLY A 9 -36.79 -18.60 -30.14
C GLY A 9 -37.85 -17.47 -30.08
N ASP A 10 -38.13 -16.61 -31.07
CA ASP A 10 -37.71 -16.46 -32.48
C ASP A 10 -37.78 -14.96 -32.92
N ILE A 11 -37.59 -14.69 -34.22
CA ILE A 11 -37.57 -13.36 -34.88
C ILE A 11 -38.95 -12.98 -35.46
N ASP A 12 -39.32 -11.70 -35.45
CA ASP A 12 -40.03 -11.03 -36.56
C ASP A 12 -39.84 -9.48 -36.49
N ASP A 13 -40.26 -8.76 -37.54
CA ASP A 13 -39.72 -7.45 -37.98
C ASP A 13 -40.84 -6.39 -38.28
N TRP A 14 -40.48 -5.21 -38.80
CA TRP A 14 -41.30 -4.14 -39.45
C TRP A 14 -41.74 -2.86 -38.67
N HIS A 15 -41.04 -1.75 -39.00
CA HIS A 15 -41.53 -0.44 -39.48
C HIS A 15 -42.55 0.47 -38.72
N ASP A 16 -42.05 1.66 -38.32
CA ASP A 16 -42.46 3.04 -38.68
C ASP A 16 -43.80 3.75 -38.31
N GLU A 17 -43.66 5.08 -38.25
CA GLU A 17 -44.61 6.22 -38.39
C GLU A 17 -45.75 6.50 -37.36
N ASP A 18 -45.41 7.36 -36.40
CA ASP A 18 -45.89 8.76 -36.22
C ASP A 18 -47.30 9.16 -35.69
N ALA A 19 -47.26 10.19 -34.83
CA ALA A 19 -48.23 11.26 -34.52
C ALA A 19 -49.71 10.99 -34.11
N MET A 20 -50.11 11.50 -32.92
CA MET A 20 -50.86 12.78 -32.76
C MET A 20 -51.35 13.04 -31.31
N LEU A 21 -51.45 14.33 -30.92
CA LEU A 21 -52.18 14.86 -29.75
C LEU A 21 -53.62 15.26 -30.14
N PRO A 22 -54.52 15.54 -29.16
CA PRO A 22 -54.89 16.96 -28.94
C PRO A 22 -55.21 17.36 -27.46
N ASP A 23 -55.34 18.67 -27.24
CA ASP A 23 -55.65 19.36 -25.97
C ASP A 23 -57.15 19.60 -25.69
N SER A 24 -57.46 20.29 -24.58
CA SER A 24 -58.62 21.18 -24.31
C SER A 24 -60.01 20.53 -24.01
N ASP A 25 -60.92 21.11 -23.19
CA ASP A 25 -60.86 22.31 -22.33
C ASP A 25 -61.93 22.38 -21.19
N GLU A 26 -61.75 23.36 -20.28
CA GLU A 26 -62.74 24.16 -19.48
C GLU A 26 -63.85 23.57 -18.54
N ASP A 27 -63.67 23.87 -17.24
CA ASP A 27 -64.53 24.65 -16.29
C ASP A 27 -65.89 24.18 -15.64
N ARG A 28 -65.95 24.45 -14.31
CA ARG A 28 -67.08 24.92 -13.43
C ARG A 28 -68.20 24.04 -12.80
N ASP A 29 -68.05 23.88 -11.47
CA ASP A 29 -68.92 24.42 -10.38
C ASP A 29 -70.01 23.61 -9.58
N HIS A 30 -70.05 23.92 -8.27
CA HIS A 30 -71.17 23.91 -7.29
C HIS A 30 -71.77 22.59 -6.68
N HIS A 31 -71.23 22.17 -5.52
CA HIS A 31 -71.85 22.04 -4.15
C HIS A 31 -73.40 22.04 -3.91
N PRO A 32 -73.94 21.58 -2.72
CA PRO A 32 -73.44 20.61 -1.69
C PRO A 32 -74.51 19.81 -0.84
N LEU A 33 -74.04 19.11 0.23
CA LEU A 33 -74.67 18.76 1.55
C LEU A 33 -75.78 17.68 1.73
N ARG A 34 -75.46 16.62 2.52
CA ARG A 34 -76.08 16.20 3.83
C ARG A 34 -75.49 14.86 4.37
N THR A 35 -74.58 14.83 5.36
CA THR A 35 -74.73 14.83 6.86
C THR A 35 -75.10 13.51 7.55
N LEU A 36 -74.15 12.92 8.31
CA LEU A 36 -74.24 12.28 9.66
C LEU A 36 -72.91 11.50 9.94
N ASN A 37 -71.95 11.97 10.75
CA ASN A 37 -71.77 11.86 12.22
C ASN A 37 -71.44 10.42 12.75
N PRO A 38 -70.59 10.21 13.80
CA PRO A 38 -69.69 11.17 14.51
C PRO A 38 -68.25 10.66 14.88
N PHE A 39 -67.24 11.56 14.78
CA PHE A 39 -66.03 11.77 15.66
C PHE A 39 -65.06 10.63 16.06
N HIS A 40 -63.77 10.84 16.42
CA HIS A 40 -62.65 11.77 16.09
C HIS A 40 -61.42 11.28 16.94
N TRP A 41 -60.13 11.49 16.66
CA TRP A 41 -59.46 12.76 16.33
C TRP A 41 -58.38 12.68 15.20
N THR A 42 -57.13 13.11 15.44
CA THR A 42 -56.37 14.03 14.55
C THR A 42 -54.84 13.89 14.69
N MET A 43 -53.93 14.57 13.94
CA MET A 43 -54.06 15.77 13.07
C MET A 43 -53.12 15.72 11.84
N PHE A 44 -52.52 16.83 11.42
CA PHE A 44 -51.89 17.06 10.11
C PHE A 44 -50.57 17.87 10.18
N PRO A 45 -49.74 17.87 9.11
CA PRO A 45 -48.51 18.69 8.96
C PRO A 45 -48.80 20.00 8.19
N TYR A 46 -47.77 20.75 7.73
CA TYR A 46 -47.78 21.54 6.47
C TYR A 46 -46.38 22.01 6.02
N ASN A 47 -46.26 22.49 4.78
CA ASN A 47 -45.05 23.01 4.12
C ASN A 47 -45.44 23.93 2.93
N LEU A 48 -44.65 25.00 2.62
CA LEU A 48 -44.58 25.84 1.37
C LEU A 48 -44.32 27.36 1.60
N GLN A 49 -43.85 28.06 0.55
CA GLN A 49 -43.57 29.52 0.42
C GLN A 49 -44.37 30.10 -0.79
N PRO A 50 -44.22 31.35 -1.32
CA PRO A 50 -43.52 32.58 -0.88
C PRO A 50 -44.32 33.93 -1.08
N ASP A 51 -43.61 35.08 -0.91
CA ASP A 51 -43.65 36.33 -1.74
C ASP A 51 -44.40 37.64 -1.30
N ARG A 52 -43.63 38.77 -1.27
CA ARG A 52 -43.96 40.21 -1.57
C ARG A 52 -44.98 41.03 -0.70
N VAL A 53 -44.86 42.36 -0.45
CA VAL A 53 -43.78 43.38 -0.68
C VAL A 53 -43.90 44.68 0.21
N ASP A 54 -42.74 45.28 0.51
CA ASP A 54 -42.40 46.72 0.81
C ASP A 54 -42.55 47.52 2.15
N HIS A 55 -41.59 48.46 2.28
CA HIS A 55 -41.55 49.80 2.92
C HIS A 55 -41.27 50.05 4.45
N ARG A 56 -39.99 50.39 4.73
CA ARG A 56 -39.45 51.68 5.32
C ARG A 56 -39.17 51.91 6.85
N PHE A 57 -37.88 52.15 7.12
CA PHE A 57 -37.22 53.24 7.93
C PHE A 57 -36.83 53.12 9.44
N TYR A 58 -35.62 53.66 9.75
CA TYR A 58 -34.97 54.05 11.05
C TYR A 58 -34.53 52.91 12.02
N ARG A 59 -33.29 52.77 12.55
CA ARG A 59 -32.08 53.62 12.84
C ARG A 59 -32.31 54.69 13.93
N VAL A 60 -31.46 55.00 14.93
CA VAL A 60 -30.10 54.59 15.41
C VAL A 60 -30.21 54.33 16.96
N PRO A 61 -29.26 54.52 17.93
CA PRO A 61 -27.82 54.88 17.96
C PRO A 61 -26.90 53.91 18.78
N GLU A 62 -25.62 54.26 18.91
CA GLU A 62 -24.65 53.75 19.92
C GLU A 62 -24.73 54.55 21.25
N PRO A 63 -23.86 54.24 22.26
CA PRO A 63 -23.37 55.20 23.24
C PRO A 63 -21.91 55.64 22.96
N GLU A 64 -21.62 56.93 23.13
CA GLU A 64 -20.32 57.55 22.79
C GLU A 64 -19.32 57.67 23.96
N VAL A 65 -18.11 58.11 23.59
CA VAL A 65 -16.98 58.55 24.42
C VAL A 65 -17.37 59.64 25.43
N TYR A 66 -16.64 59.72 26.55
CA TYR A 66 -16.42 60.96 27.29
C TYR A 66 -14.92 61.29 27.34
N ASP A 67 -14.59 62.56 27.16
CA ASP A 67 -13.28 63.17 27.35
C ASP A 67 -13.46 64.33 28.35
N ASP A 68 -12.47 64.58 29.20
CA ASP A 68 -12.53 65.63 30.22
C ASP A 68 -11.12 66.09 30.63
N THR A 69 -10.91 67.41 30.66
CA THR A 69 -9.58 68.02 30.81
C THR A 69 -9.53 69.01 31.97
N GLU A 70 -8.59 68.87 32.93
CA GLU A 70 -7.88 70.03 33.52
C GLU A 70 -6.67 69.70 34.44
N SER A 71 -5.55 70.40 34.17
CA SER A 71 -4.67 71.13 35.10
C SER A 71 -4.05 70.51 36.40
N ALA A 72 -2.69 70.47 36.40
CA ALA A 72 -1.76 70.62 37.55
C ALA A 72 -1.68 69.46 38.60
N THR A 73 -0.60 69.26 39.40
CA THR A 73 0.68 69.97 39.67
C THR A 73 1.91 69.03 39.69
N LEU A 74 3.12 69.59 39.87
CA LEU A 74 4.43 68.97 40.19
C LEU A 74 4.35 67.63 40.98
N GLY A 75 5.20 66.62 40.80
CA GLY A 75 6.42 66.44 39.98
C GLY A 75 7.47 65.57 40.71
N VAL A 76 8.54 65.11 40.03
CA VAL A 76 9.93 64.85 40.53
C VAL A 76 10.80 64.26 39.38
N ALA A 77 12.13 64.43 39.44
CA ALA A 77 13.12 63.91 38.48
C ALA A 77 13.03 62.39 38.24
N GLY A 78 13.51 61.77 37.15
CA GLY A 78 14.52 62.10 36.13
C GLY A 78 15.29 60.78 35.86
N LEU A 79 15.84 60.45 34.68
CA LEU A 79 16.40 61.22 33.57
C LEU A 79 15.92 60.70 32.19
N PRO A 80 16.04 61.49 31.10
CA PRO A 80 15.91 61.00 29.73
C PRO A 80 17.18 60.22 29.30
N GLY A 81 17.18 59.41 28.23
CA GLY A 81 16.13 59.20 27.22
C GLY A 81 16.64 59.56 25.82
N ALA A 82 16.78 58.56 24.95
CA ALA A 82 17.06 58.77 23.53
C ALA A 82 15.81 59.31 22.80
N ARG A 83 16.02 60.03 21.70
CA ARG A 83 14.99 60.45 20.73
C ARG A 83 15.38 59.87 19.36
N VAL A 84 14.48 59.22 18.61
CA VAL A 84 13.40 59.79 17.75
C VAL A 84 14.02 60.60 16.60
N GLN A 85 13.71 60.40 15.31
CA GLN A 85 12.65 59.61 14.62
C GLN A 85 13.33 58.57 13.64
N ASP A 86 12.72 57.85 12.68
CA ASP A 86 11.37 57.87 12.06
C ASP A 86 10.89 56.45 11.63
N ARG A 87 10.11 56.32 10.54
CA ARG A 87 9.33 55.14 10.12
C ARG A 87 9.88 54.31 8.93
N GLU A 88 9.48 53.02 8.95
CA GLU A 88 9.03 52.16 7.82
C GLU A 88 10.00 51.51 6.80
N SER A 89 9.51 50.36 6.30
CA SER A 89 10.01 49.46 5.22
C SER A 89 11.38 48.79 5.40
N LEU A 90 11.34 47.45 5.52
CA LEU A 90 12.47 46.52 5.43
C LEU A 90 12.00 45.30 4.62
N GLU A 91 12.57 45.08 3.43
CA GLU A 91 12.72 43.75 2.79
C GLU A 91 13.54 43.89 1.49
N SER A 92 14.85 43.67 1.61
CA SER A 92 15.93 43.53 0.61
C SER A 92 17.26 43.69 1.38
N ASP A 93 18.36 43.02 1.08
CA ASP A 93 18.59 41.91 0.16
C ASP A 93 19.77 41.04 0.65
N VAL A 94 20.02 39.97 -0.09
CA VAL A 94 21.28 39.20 -0.22
C VAL A 94 22.57 39.98 0.13
N GLU A 95 23.47 39.42 0.97
CA GLU A 95 24.85 39.08 0.55
C GLU A 95 25.76 38.38 1.60
N THR A 96 26.56 37.45 1.07
CA THR A 96 28.00 37.19 1.26
C THR A 96 28.72 37.61 2.56
N ILE A 97 29.30 36.64 3.28
CA ILE A 97 30.64 36.74 3.90
C ILE A 97 31.40 35.42 3.69
N SER A 98 32.69 35.53 3.35
CA SER A 98 33.65 34.43 3.29
C SER A 98 34.96 34.79 3.98
N ASP A 99 35.73 33.76 4.36
CA ASP A 99 37.13 33.78 4.85
C ASP A 99 37.47 34.28 6.28
N GLU A 100 38.67 33.85 6.70
CA GLU A 100 39.43 34.14 7.93
C GLU A 100 38.91 33.50 9.27
N LEU A 101 39.74 32.93 10.16
CA LEU A 101 41.22 32.93 10.31
C LEU A 101 41.85 31.55 10.71
N THR A 102 42.75 31.07 9.85
CA THR A 102 44.13 30.57 10.12
C THR A 102 44.48 29.43 11.13
N HIS A 103 45.17 28.42 10.57
CA HIS A 103 46.45 27.82 10.99
C HIS A 103 46.72 27.29 12.42
N ARG A 104 47.22 26.02 12.46
CA ARG A 104 48.55 25.70 13.04
C ARG A 104 49.14 24.36 12.58
N ASN A 105 50.37 24.39 12.06
CA ASN A 105 51.36 23.30 11.99
C ASN A 105 52.75 23.95 11.90
N PRO A 106 53.87 23.33 12.38
CA PRO A 106 54.72 22.62 11.42
C PRO A 106 55.52 21.40 11.94
N ASP A 107 55.79 20.47 11.02
CA ASP A 107 57.00 19.65 10.77
C ASP A 107 58.08 19.41 11.87
N GLU A 108 58.55 18.16 11.99
CA GLU A 108 59.76 17.74 11.23
C GLU A 108 60.05 16.21 11.19
N ARG A 109 60.79 15.81 10.13
CA ARG A 109 61.61 14.58 9.92
C ARG A 109 60.95 13.29 9.39
N ARG A 110 61.80 12.50 8.69
CA ARG A 110 61.46 11.41 7.76
C ARG A 110 62.09 10.04 8.20
N PRO A 111 62.31 9.01 7.34
CA PRO A 111 61.59 7.73 7.46
C PRO A 111 62.53 6.52 7.67
N LEU A 112 62.00 5.30 7.69
CA LEU A 112 62.75 4.10 7.28
C LEU A 112 61.83 2.94 6.82
N HIS A 113 62.44 1.91 6.25
CA HIS A 113 61.85 1.02 5.24
C HIS A 113 62.04 -0.46 5.60
N ARG A 114 60.98 -1.29 5.55
CA ARG A 114 61.00 -2.69 5.05
C ARG A 114 59.65 -3.44 5.14
N GLN A 115 59.41 -4.29 4.13
CA GLN A 115 58.54 -5.47 4.14
C GLN A 115 59.41 -6.73 4.40
N PRO A 116 58.87 -7.96 4.31
CA PRO A 116 57.74 -8.58 5.02
C PRO A 116 58.19 -9.88 5.74
N LEU A 117 57.28 -10.69 6.31
CA LEU A 117 57.45 -12.15 6.39
C LEU A 117 56.15 -12.89 6.77
N VAL A 118 55.99 -14.11 6.24
CA VAL A 118 54.93 -15.12 6.45
C VAL A 118 55.66 -16.47 6.38
N PRO A 119 55.50 -17.44 7.32
CA PRO A 119 54.56 -18.54 7.05
C PRO A 119 54.01 -19.39 8.23
N SER A 120 53.09 -20.29 7.85
CA SER A 120 52.96 -21.72 8.26
C SER A 120 51.99 -22.19 9.37
N ARG A 121 51.30 -23.29 9.02
CA ARG A 121 50.42 -24.21 9.80
C ARG A 121 51.28 -25.32 10.46
N PRO A 122 50.81 -25.99 11.54
CA PRO A 122 50.00 -27.23 11.46
C PRO A 122 48.81 -27.24 12.47
N VAL A 123 47.76 -28.08 12.46
CA VAL A 123 47.60 -29.57 12.48
C VAL A 123 48.21 -30.21 13.76
N GLY A 124 47.51 -30.97 14.60
CA GLY A 124 46.10 -31.44 14.57
C GLY A 124 45.62 -32.10 15.90
N HIS A 125 44.50 -32.82 15.83
CA HIS A 125 43.70 -33.51 16.87
C HIS A 125 44.42 -34.64 17.68
N PRO A 126 43.87 -35.23 18.79
CA PRO A 126 42.46 -35.69 18.90
C PRO A 126 41.74 -35.79 20.30
N ASP A 127 40.46 -36.20 20.23
CA ASP A 127 39.60 -36.96 21.18
C ASP A 127 39.22 -36.39 22.58
N ALA A 128 37.99 -36.57 23.10
CA ALA A 128 36.69 -36.99 22.52
C ALA A 128 35.49 -36.71 23.48
N GLU A 129 34.26 -36.92 23.00
CA GLU A 129 32.96 -37.06 23.73
C GLU A 129 32.42 -35.84 24.55
N THR A 130 31.14 -35.46 24.57
CA THR A 130 29.94 -35.42 23.68
C THR A 130 28.72 -35.13 24.58
N ILE A 131 27.80 -34.26 24.17
CA ILE A 131 26.32 -34.46 24.12
C ILE A 131 25.64 -33.17 23.62
N ASP A 132 24.47 -33.35 22.99
CA ASP A 132 23.64 -32.40 22.24
C ASP A 132 23.02 -31.25 23.09
N GLY A 133 22.35 -30.23 22.55
CA GLY A 133 21.90 -29.93 21.17
C GLY A 133 21.24 -28.53 21.07
N PRO A 134 20.87 -28.03 19.87
CA PRO A 134 20.78 -26.58 19.61
C PRO A 134 19.37 -25.98 19.50
N ALA A 135 19.30 -24.64 19.61
CA ALA A 135 18.18 -23.82 19.12
C ALA A 135 18.68 -22.45 18.61
N HIS A 136 18.92 -22.31 17.31
CA HIS A 136 19.12 -21.03 16.63
C HIS A 136 17.89 -20.69 15.78
N GLN A 137 17.49 -19.41 15.78
CA GLN A 137 16.33 -18.92 15.03
C GLN A 137 16.68 -18.76 13.53
N PRO A 138 15.81 -19.17 12.59
CA PRO A 138 16.01 -18.92 11.17
C PRO A 138 15.70 -17.46 10.81
N GLN A 139 16.63 -16.78 10.14
CA GLN A 139 16.33 -15.52 9.45
C GLN A 139 15.63 -15.82 8.12
N ARG A 140 14.65 -14.99 7.73
CA ARG A 140 13.94 -15.12 6.46
C ARG A 140 14.78 -14.52 5.31
N PRO A 141 14.84 -15.15 4.12
CA PRO A 141 15.33 -14.48 2.92
C PRO A 141 14.36 -13.37 2.48
N PRO A 142 14.81 -12.37 1.69
CA PRO A 142 13.95 -11.33 1.13
C PRO A 142 12.98 -11.90 0.09
N PHE A 143 11.84 -11.23 -0.09
CA PHE A 143 10.87 -11.57 -1.14
C PHE A 143 11.35 -11.08 -2.52
N ASP A 144 11.41 -11.99 -3.48
CA ASP A 144 11.64 -11.68 -4.90
C ASP A 144 10.30 -11.38 -5.59
N THR A 145 10.07 -10.10 -5.90
CA THR A 145 8.84 -9.61 -6.54
C THR A 145 8.79 -9.83 -8.06
N SER A 146 9.91 -10.20 -8.70
CA SER A 146 10.00 -10.35 -10.16
C SER A 146 9.10 -11.46 -10.73
N SER A 147 8.82 -12.49 -9.93
CA SER A 147 8.11 -13.70 -10.37
C SER A 147 6.59 -13.52 -10.53
N LEU A 148 5.97 -12.58 -9.81
CA LEU A 148 4.51 -12.55 -9.59
C LEU A 148 3.68 -12.22 -10.83
N PHE A 149 4.18 -11.39 -11.75
CA PHE A 149 3.49 -11.09 -13.01
C PHE A 149 3.84 -12.06 -14.16
N GLN A 150 5.00 -12.71 -14.11
CA GLN A 150 5.47 -13.55 -15.22
C GLN A 150 4.84 -14.95 -15.24
N HIS A 151 4.53 -15.51 -14.07
CA HIS A 151 4.17 -16.92 -13.93
C HIS A 151 2.67 -17.24 -13.86
N HIS A 152 1.79 -16.29 -13.51
CA HIS A 152 0.39 -16.61 -13.22
C HIS A 152 -0.59 -16.57 -14.41
N PHE A 153 -0.21 -15.97 -15.56
CA PHE A 153 -1.10 -15.84 -16.73
C PHE A 153 -0.86 -16.85 -17.86
N ASN A 154 0.34 -17.43 -17.98
CA ASN A 154 0.68 -18.34 -19.09
C ASN A 154 0.08 -19.75 -18.96
N THR A 155 -0.49 -20.11 -17.80
CA THR A 155 -0.89 -21.50 -17.46
C THR A 155 -2.38 -21.81 -17.70
N PHE A 156 -3.22 -20.82 -18.06
CA PHE A 156 -4.69 -21.00 -18.10
C PHE A 156 -5.39 -20.63 -19.41
N PHE A 157 -4.74 -19.96 -20.36
CA PHE A 157 -5.40 -19.44 -21.57
C PHE A 157 -4.78 -19.85 -22.93
N ASN A 158 -3.88 -20.84 -22.96
CA ASN A 158 -3.43 -21.47 -24.20
C ASN A 158 -3.26 -23.00 -24.07
N THR A 159 -4.38 -23.73 -24.14
CA THR A 159 -4.40 -25.19 -24.27
C THR A 159 -5.05 -25.61 -25.59
N PRO A 160 -4.27 -25.83 -26.67
CA PRO A 160 -4.76 -26.57 -27.82
C PRO A 160 -5.03 -28.03 -27.42
N LEU A 161 -6.24 -28.52 -27.68
CA LEU A 161 -6.69 -29.87 -27.32
C LEU A 161 -6.17 -30.93 -28.30
N GLU A 162 -4.88 -31.28 -28.23
CA GLU A 162 -4.28 -32.39 -28.99
C GLU A 162 -3.97 -33.64 -28.13
N THR A 163 -4.92 -34.09 -27.30
CA THR A 163 -4.86 -35.44 -26.71
C THR A 163 -5.40 -36.49 -27.68
N GLY A 164 -4.64 -36.76 -28.75
CA GLY A 164 -4.99 -37.69 -29.85
C GLY A 164 -4.99 -39.18 -29.48
N PHE A 165 -5.82 -39.60 -28.52
CA PHE A 165 -5.76 -40.93 -27.90
C PHE A 165 -6.45 -42.07 -28.71
N PHE A 166 -6.34 -42.08 -30.04
CA PHE A 166 -6.89 -43.15 -30.90
C PHE A 166 -5.96 -43.55 -32.06
N GLY A 167 -4.83 -44.17 -31.72
CA GLY A 167 -4.04 -44.96 -32.66
C GLY A 167 -4.63 -46.37 -32.84
N SER A 168 -5.62 -46.54 -33.72
CA SER A 168 -6.17 -47.86 -34.09
C SER A 168 -6.80 -47.82 -35.47
N GLY A 169 -6.42 -48.76 -36.35
CA GLY A 169 -6.72 -48.67 -37.79
C GLY A 169 -8.09 -49.22 -38.20
N LEU A 170 -8.67 -48.60 -39.24
CA LEU A 170 -9.81 -49.11 -40.00
C LEU A 170 -9.48 -49.08 -41.50
N PRO A 171 -9.44 -50.23 -42.20
CA PRO A 171 -9.22 -50.27 -43.65
C PRO A 171 -10.56 -50.23 -44.40
N GLY A 172 -10.88 -49.09 -45.02
CA GLY A 172 -12.09 -48.93 -45.84
C GLY A 172 -12.08 -47.61 -46.60
N GLY A 173 -11.92 -47.67 -47.92
CA GLY A 173 -11.57 -46.49 -48.71
C GLY A 173 -12.71 -45.49 -48.94
N PHE A 174 -12.39 -44.21 -48.76
CA PHE A 174 -12.80 -43.14 -49.68
C PHE A 174 -11.53 -42.40 -50.12
N GLY A 175 -11.42 -42.08 -51.42
CA GLY A 175 -10.20 -41.56 -52.02
C GLY A 175 -10.31 -40.11 -52.47
N GLY A 176 -9.25 -39.32 -52.23
CA GLY A 176 -9.11 -37.94 -52.69
C GLY A 176 -9.50 -36.87 -51.66
N PHE A 177 -9.09 -35.63 -51.94
CA PHE A 177 -9.49 -34.38 -51.28
C PHE A 177 -9.01 -34.09 -49.84
N PHE A 178 -8.03 -34.82 -49.30
CA PHE A 178 -7.25 -34.35 -48.14
C PHE A 178 -5.76 -34.23 -48.47
N ASP A 179 -5.31 -33.00 -48.66
CA ASP A 179 -3.89 -32.66 -48.79
C ASP A 179 -3.22 -32.69 -47.41
N LEU A 180 -2.55 -33.80 -47.12
CA LEU A 180 -1.86 -34.06 -45.85
C LEU A 180 -0.57 -33.23 -45.65
N HIS A 181 -0.34 -32.17 -46.43
CA HIS A 181 0.81 -31.27 -46.27
C HIS A 181 0.42 -29.86 -45.83
N ALA A 182 -0.83 -29.43 -46.01
CA ALA A 182 -1.31 -28.07 -45.72
C ALA A 182 -1.31 -27.66 -44.22
N ASN A 183 -1.09 -28.60 -43.29
CA ASN A 183 -1.20 -28.35 -41.84
C ASN A 183 0.05 -28.76 -41.04
N ARG A 184 1.24 -28.62 -41.65
CA ARG A 184 2.51 -28.69 -40.89
C ARG A 184 2.80 -27.31 -40.27
N PRO A 185 3.16 -27.23 -38.97
CA PRO A 185 3.52 -25.95 -38.37
C PRO A 185 4.79 -25.40 -39.04
N TRP A 186 4.86 -24.07 -39.16
CA TRP A 186 5.86 -23.40 -39.98
C TRP A 186 7.31 -23.73 -39.60
N TRP A 187 7.59 -23.98 -38.31
CA TRP A 187 8.89 -24.39 -37.76
C TRP A 187 9.30 -25.86 -38.04
N LYS A 188 8.47 -26.60 -38.79
CA LYS A 188 8.82 -27.87 -39.46
C LYS A 188 8.93 -27.72 -41.00
N GLY A 189 8.83 -26.50 -41.52
CA GLY A 189 8.96 -26.17 -42.93
C GLY A 189 10.41 -26.01 -43.40
N GLU A 190 10.55 -25.62 -44.66
CA GLU A 190 11.84 -25.31 -45.28
C GLU A 190 12.37 -23.94 -44.79
N ASN A 191 13.69 -23.74 -44.92
CA ASN A 191 14.42 -22.53 -44.50
C ASN A 191 14.27 -22.18 -43.00
N VAL A 192 13.97 -23.18 -42.15
CA VAL A 192 13.97 -23.06 -40.69
C VAL A 192 15.31 -23.54 -40.13
N CYS A 193 16.03 -22.64 -39.47
CA CYS A 193 17.25 -22.94 -38.74
C CYS A 193 16.91 -23.44 -37.33
N THR A 194 17.71 -24.37 -36.80
CA THR A 194 17.50 -24.98 -35.47
C THR A 194 18.78 -24.87 -34.65
N GLU A 195 18.73 -24.06 -33.60
CA GLU A 195 19.77 -23.96 -32.58
C GLU A 195 19.48 -24.92 -31.42
N ARG A 196 20.53 -25.38 -30.74
CA ARG A 196 20.41 -26.15 -29.50
C ARG A 196 21.39 -25.63 -28.46
N GLU A 197 20.86 -25.25 -27.31
CA GLU A 197 21.63 -24.97 -26.11
C GLU A 197 21.51 -26.18 -25.18
N GLU A 198 22.64 -26.66 -24.65
CA GLU A 198 22.67 -27.72 -23.66
C GLU A 198 23.34 -27.22 -22.37
N LYS A 199 22.62 -27.26 -21.25
CA LYS A 199 23.15 -26.94 -19.92
C LYS A 199 23.04 -28.17 -19.02
N GLU A 200 24.17 -28.64 -18.49
CA GLU A 200 24.20 -29.66 -17.44
C GLU A 200 24.38 -28.97 -16.09
N GLU A 201 23.48 -29.28 -15.15
CA GLU A 201 23.52 -28.79 -13.77
C GLU A 201 23.76 -29.98 -12.83
N ASP A 202 24.81 -29.87 -12.00
CA ASP A 202 25.03 -30.78 -10.87
C ASP A 202 23.96 -30.51 -9.80
N ILE A 203 23.36 -31.58 -9.27
CA ILE A 203 22.32 -31.46 -8.25
C ILE A 203 22.99 -31.17 -6.90
N ALA A 204 22.95 -29.91 -6.47
CA ALA A 204 23.23 -29.54 -5.09
C ALA A 204 22.18 -30.15 -4.16
N ALA A 205 22.60 -30.75 -3.05
CA ALA A 205 21.80 -31.70 -2.28
C ALA A 205 20.74 -31.07 -1.33
N ASP A 206 20.34 -29.82 -1.55
CA ASP A 206 19.45 -29.05 -0.66
C ASP A 206 18.09 -28.70 -1.29
N ASP A 207 17.99 -28.64 -2.64
CA ASP A 207 16.75 -28.30 -3.36
C ASP A 207 15.74 -29.47 -3.45
N ASN A 208 15.46 -30.12 -2.31
CA ASN A 208 14.31 -31.03 -2.15
C ASN A 208 13.05 -30.27 -1.68
N GLN A 209 12.76 -29.11 -2.29
CA GLN A 209 11.51 -28.40 -2.04
C GLN A 209 10.37 -29.08 -2.80
N GLU A 210 9.60 -29.92 -2.11
CA GLU A 210 8.49 -30.67 -2.68
C GLU A 210 7.44 -29.72 -3.31
N VAL A 211 7.23 -29.84 -4.63
CA VAL A 211 6.15 -29.14 -5.33
C VAL A 211 4.82 -29.83 -4.99
N ALA A 212 4.26 -29.46 -3.84
CA ALA A 212 3.05 -30.03 -3.27
C ALA A 212 1.80 -29.64 -4.08
N VAL A 213 1.54 -30.35 -5.17
CA VAL A 213 0.27 -30.27 -5.91
C VAL A 213 -0.85 -30.86 -5.05
N ASN A 214 -1.53 -30.01 -4.28
CA ASN A 214 -2.63 -30.38 -3.38
C ASN A 214 -3.76 -31.09 -4.16
N GLY A 215 -3.80 -32.43 -4.08
CA GLY A 215 -4.48 -33.23 -5.11
C GLY A 215 -5.07 -34.58 -4.70
N GLY A 216 -5.32 -34.85 -3.41
CA GLY A 216 -6.23 -35.93 -2.98
C GLY A 216 -5.66 -36.98 -2.02
N THR A 217 -6.52 -37.42 -1.09
CA THR A 217 -6.22 -38.45 -0.08
C THR A 217 -6.37 -39.87 -0.66
N GLY A 218 -5.33 -40.69 -0.56
CA GLY A 218 -5.35 -42.12 -0.90
C GLY A 218 -4.23 -42.87 -0.19
N ALA A 219 -4.48 -44.11 0.24
CA ALA A 219 -3.56 -44.84 1.11
C ALA A 219 -2.81 -45.97 0.38
N GLY A 220 -1.58 -46.23 0.83
CA GLY A 220 -0.97 -47.57 0.76
C GLY A 220 0.11 -47.79 -0.31
N VAL A 221 1.33 -48.02 0.16
CA VAL A 221 2.35 -48.95 -0.36
C VAL A 221 2.51 -49.04 -1.89
N PHE A 222 3.61 -48.48 -2.42
CA PHE A 222 4.53 -49.21 -3.30
C PHE A 222 5.95 -48.63 -3.17
N GLY A 223 6.97 -49.47 -3.39
CA GLY A 223 8.36 -49.03 -3.44
C GLY A 223 8.69 -48.48 -4.83
N PHE A 224 9.09 -47.21 -4.93
CA PHE A 224 9.28 -46.56 -6.21
C PHE A 224 10.69 -46.74 -6.77
N SER A 225 10.75 -47.24 -8.00
CA SER A 225 11.90 -47.07 -8.89
C SER A 225 12.21 -45.60 -9.11
N SER A 226 13.49 -45.26 -9.27
CA SER A 226 13.95 -43.91 -9.63
C SER A 226 13.22 -43.39 -10.88
N PHE A 227 12.33 -42.40 -10.71
CA PHE A 227 11.60 -41.78 -11.81
C PHE A 227 12.51 -40.83 -12.60
N ASN A 228 12.86 -41.22 -13.84
CA ASN A 228 13.44 -40.29 -14.80
C ASN A 228 12.34 -39.36 -15.34
N LEU A 229 12.06 -38.28 -14.61
CA LEU A 229 11.13 -37.24 -15.03
C LEU A 229 11.75 -36.44 -16.18
N ASN A 230 11.31 -36.72 -17.41
CA ASN A 230 11.61 -35.88 -18.56
C ASN A 230 10.45 -34.90 -18.76
N VAL A 231 10.72 -33.60 -18.61
CA VAL A 231 9.72 -32.52 -18.77
C VAL A 231 10.05 -31.73 -20.02
N GLU A 232 9.13 -31.68 -20.99
CA GLU A 232 9.27 -30.90 -22.22
C GLU A 232 8.20 -29.82 -22.27
N SER A 233 8.61 -28.57 -22.48
CA SER A 233 7.74 -27.39 -22.53
C SER A 233 8.10 -26.55 -23.75
N CYS A 234 7.15 -26.40 -24.68
CA CYS A 234 7.33 -25.66 -25.92
C CYS A 234 6.44 -24.42 -25.98
N ALA A 235 6.97 -23.31 -26.48
CA ALA A 235 6.28 -22.05 -26.69
C ALA A 235 6.55 -21.49 -28.09
N GLU A 236 5.51 -21.00 -28.76
CA GLU A 236 5.58 -20.38 -30.08
C GLU A 236 5.43 -18.85 -29.98
N LYS A 237 6.43 -18.12 -30.47
CA LYS A 237 6.42 -16.66 -30.69
C LYS A 237 6.16 -16.35 -32.16
N GLN A 238 6.04 -15.07 -32.53
CA GLN A 238 5.72 -14.67 -33.92
C GLN A 238 6.79 -15.14 -34.92
N HIS A 239 8.07 -15.06 -34.54
CA HIS A 239 9.21 -15.39 -35.41
C HIS A 239 10.01 -16.65 -35.00
N LYS A 240 9.77 -17.22 -33.81
CA LYS A 240 10.51 -18.40 -33.30
C LYS A 240 9.66 -19.37 -32.47
N TYR A 241 9.99 -20.65 -32.54
CA TYR A 241 9.46 -21.72 -31.69
C TYR A 241 10.58 -22.23 -30.78
N VAL A 242 10.39 -22.12 -29.47
CA VAL A 242 11.38 -22.59 -28.47
C VAL A 242 10.79 -23.78 -27.73
N CYS A 243 11.53 -24.87 -27.61
CA CYS A 243 11.16 -25.95 -26.72
C CYS A 243 12.30 -26.34 -25.78
N THR A 244 12.01 -26.38 -24.48
CA THR A 244 12.95 -26.69 -23.41
C THR A 244 12.61 -28.07 -22.86
N SER A 245 13.54 -29.01 -22.93
CA SER A 245 13.42 -30.36 -22.42
C SER A 245 14.41 -30.59 -21.28
N ILE A 246 13.90 -30.72 -20.06
CA ILE A 246 14.67 -31.11 -18.87
C ILE A 246 14.68 -32.63 -18.82
N LYS A 247 15.86 -33.24 -18.81
CA LYS A 247 16.08 -34.69 -18.80
C LYS A 247 16.97 -35.05 -17.61
N ASN A 248 16.55 -36.02 -16.81
CA ASN A 248 17.41 -36.60 -15.78
C ASN A 248 18.29 -37.67 -16.44
N VAL A 249 19.62 -37.44 -16.45
CA VAL A 249 20.60 -38.35 -17.02
C VAL A 249 21.67 -38.63 -15.97
N ASN A 250 21.76 -39.88 -15.52
CA ASN A 250 22.74 -40.33 -14.53
C ASN A 250 22.76 -39.53 -13.21
N GLY A 251 21.63 -38.95 -12.79
CA GLY A 251 21.55 -38.12 -11.58
C GLY A 251 22.00 -36.68 -11.78
N ARG A 252 22.18 -36.23 -13.03
CA ARG A 252 22.37 -34.82 -13.39
C ARG A 252 21.16 -34.29 -14.14
N LYS A 253 20.85 -33.02 -13.93
CA LYS A 253 19.77 -32.31 -14.62
C LYS A 253 20.33 -31.71 -15.90
N ARG A 254 20.02 -32.32 -17.06
CA ARG A 254 20.40 -31.81 -18.38
C ARG A 254 19.22 -31.08 -19.00
N THR A 255 19.39 -29.79 -19.26
CA THR A 255 18.39 -28.95 -19.93
C THR A 255 18.82 -28.75 -21.38
N GLU A 256 18.06 -29.32 -22.32
CA GLU A 256 18.22 -29.12 -23.77
C GLU A 256 17.17 -28.11 -24.24
N LYS A 257 17.58 -26.91 -24.66
CA LYS A 257 16.72 -25.88 -25.22
C LYS A 257 16.92 -25.82 -26.73
N ILE A 258 15.87 -26.18 -27.48
CA ILE A 258 15.84 -26.22 -28.95
C ILE A 258 15.08 -24.99 -29.44
N THR A 259 15.78 -24.03 -30.05
CA THR A 259 15.18 -22.87 -30.71
C THR A 259 15.06 -23.13 -32.21
N ARG A 260 13.92 -22.82 -32.80
CA ARG A 260 13.66 -22.90 -34.25
C ARG A 260 13.14 -21.58 -34.78
N GLN A 261 13.80 -21.03 -35.78
CA GLN A 261 13.46 -19.74 -36.37
C GLN A 261 13.77 -19.75 -37.87
N CYS A 262 13.27 -18.79 -38.63
CA CYS A 262 13.68 -18.67 -40.03
C CYS A 262 15.20 -18.42 -40.11
N CYS A 263 15.88 -19.10 -41.05
CA CYS A 263 17.30 -18.86 -41.29
C CYS A 263 17.55 -17.42 -41.75
N HIS A 264 18.74 -16.88 -41.48
CA HIS A 264 19.12 -15.54 -41.92
C HIS A 264 18.90 -15.36 -43.43
N GLY A 265 18.27 -14.24 -43.84
CA GLY A 265 17.80 -14.02 -45.22
C GLY A 265 16.40 -14.58 -45.52
N TYR A 266 15.75 -15.23 -44.57
CA TYR A 266 14.38 -15.75 -44.68
C TYR A 266 13.51 -15.27 -43.52
N GLY A 267 12.21 -15.16 -43.75
CA GLY A 267 11.24 -14.69 -42.77
C GLY A 267 9.81 -15.08 -43.15
N ARG A 268 8.86 -14.77 -42.27
CA ARG A 268 7.45 -15.11 -42.48
C ARG A 268 6.73 -13.94 -43.17
N PRO A 269 5.91 -14.17 -44.22
CA PRO A 269 5.20 -13.09 -44.89
C PRO A 269 4.22 -12.38 -43.94
N ARG A 270 4.27 -11.04 -43.90
CA ARG A 270 3.60 -10.19 -42.89
C ARG A 270 2.08 -10.39 -42.78
N ASN A 271 1.44 -10.79 -43.89
CA ASN A 271 0.00 -11.08 -43.97
C ASN A 271 -0.28 -12.57 -44.25
N GLY A 272 0.67 -13.46 -43.97
CA GLY A 272 0.54 -14.90 -44.21
C GLY A 272 -0.33 -15.62 -43.17
N PRO A 273 -0.84 -16.83 -43.48
CA PRO A 273 -1.52 -17.67 -42.50
C PRO A 273 -0.58 -18.10 -41.34
N PRO A 274 -1.12 -18.53 -40.18
CA PRO A 274 -0.30 -18.97 -39.04
C PRO A 274 0.69 -20.12 -39.32
N ASN A 275 0.49 -20.89 -40.40
CA ASN A 275 1.40 -21.94 -40.85
C ASN A 275 2.37 -21.50 -41.97
N ALA A 276 2.38 -20.23 -42.37
CA ALA A 276 3.24 -19.72 -43.45
C ALA A 276 4.72 -19.98 -43.17
N HIS A 277 5.38 -20.66 -44.12
CA HIS A 277 6.78 -21.05 -44.07
C HIS A 277 7.73 -19.85 -44.22
N CYS A 278 9.02 -20.11 -44.03
CA CYS A 278 10.08 -19.11 -44.16
C CYS A 278 10.40 -18.85 -45.64
N GLU A 279 9.88 -17.73 -46.16
CA GLU A 279 10.13 -17.22 -47.50
C GLU A 279 11.38 -16.34 -47.52
N LYS A 280 12.06 -16.22 -48.67
CA LYS A 280 13.27 -15.39 -48.77
C LYS A 280 12.88 -13.91 -48.65
N MET A 281 13.55 -13.17 -47.76
CA MET A 281 13.40 -11.72 -47.64
C MET A 281 14.40 -10.98 -48.52
N ASP A 282 13.95 -9.90 -49.15
CA ASP A 282 14.85 -8.92 -49.77
C ASP A 282 15.44 -8.03 -48.67
N LEU A 283 16.56 -8.49 -48.11
CA LEU A 283 17.37 -7.71 -47.18
C LEU A 283 18.08 -6.56 -47.91
N HIS A 284 18.36 -5.50 -47.15
CA HIS A 284 19.18 -4.38 -47.57
C HIS A 284 20.22 -4.08 -46.49
N SER A 285 21.21 -3.24 -46.81
CA SER A 285 22.21 -2.80 -45.84
C SER A 285 21.58 -2.01 -44.68
N MET A 286 22.34 -1.82 -43.61
CA MET A 286 21.89 -1.12 -42.41
C MET A 286 21.53 0.34 -42.71
N GLU A 287 22.38 1.00 -43.52
CA GLU A 287 22.22 2.38 -43.98
C GLU A 287 20.98 2.52 -44.87
N ASP A 288 20.85 1.67 -45.89
CA ASP A 288 19.73 1.69 -46.83
C ASP A 288 18.38 1.47 -46.09
N THR A 289 18.39 0.59 -45.08
CA THR A 289 17.21 0.32 -44.25
C THR A 289 16.86 1.52 -43.37
N ALA A 290 17.83 2.12 -42.69
CA ALA A 290 17.64 3.30 -41.84
C ALA A 290 17.21 4.55 -42.64
N GLU A 291 17.83 4.80 -43.80
CA GLU A 291 17.49 5.92 -44.69
C GLU A 291 16.06 5.77 -45.26
N ARG A 292 15.57 4.54 -45.49
CA ARG A 292 14.17 4.24 -45.87
C ARG A 292 13.19 4.30 -44.70
N LEU A 293 13.64 4.04 -43.47
CA LEU A 293 12.81 4.16 -42.26
C LEU A 293 12.58 5.63 -41.85
N GLY A 294 13.40 6.55 -42.39
CA GLY A 294 13.31 8.00 -42.21
C GLY A 294 14.38 8.59 -41.29
N ALA A 295 15.59 7.99 -41.24
CA ALA A 295 16.69 8.35 -40.35
C ALA A 295 17.98 8.73 -41.12
N LYS A 296 17.86 9.59 -42.12
CA LYS A 296 18.97 10.01 -43.00
C LYS A 296 19.98 10.90 -42.31
N GLU A 297 19.54 11.80 -41.43
CA GLU A 297 20.42 12.69 -40.68
C GLU A 297 21.24 11.89 -39.66
N PHE A 298 20.61 10.93 -38.99
CA PHE A 298 21.26 9.99 -38.08
C PHE A 298 22.36 9.17 -38.80
N ILE A 299 22.06 8.61 -39.97
CA ILE A 299 23.05 7.88 -40.79
C ILE A 299 24.13 8.81 -41.36
N ALA A 300 23.80 10.03 -41.76
CA ALA A 300 24.79 11.02 -42.19
C ALA A 300 25.75 11.42 -41.04
N THR A 301 25.25 11.47 -39.79
CA THR A 301 26.08 11.65 -38.61
C THR A 301 26.97 10.44 -38.32
N LEU A 302 26.44 9.22 -38.41
CA LEU A 302 27.21 7.99 -38.27
C LEU A 302 28.41 7.97 -39.24
N LYS A 303 28.14 8.22 -40.52
CA LYS A 303 29.16 8.33 -41.58
C LYS A 303 30.22 9.40 -41.25
N LYS A 304 29.80 10.64 -40.93
CA LYS A 304 30.70 11.73 -40.49
C LYS A 304 31.52 11.42 -39.22
N SER A 305 30.98 10.61 -38.30
CA SER A 305 31.62 10.31 -37.01
C SER A 305 32.73 9.25 -37.09
N GLY A 306 32.96 8.65 -38.26
CA GLY A 306 33.93 7.57 -38.45
C GLY A 306 33.51 6.29 -37.72
N LEU A 307 32.23 5.93 -37.83
CA LEU A 307 31.64 4.70 -37.26
C LEU A 307 31.11 3.73 -38.32
N GLU A 308 31.37 3.98 -39.61
CA GLU A 308 30.92 3.10 -40.72
C GLU A 308 31.35 1.64 -40.50
N ALA A 309 32.57 1.41 -40.02
CA ALA A 309 33.10 0.09 -39.70
C ALA A 309 32.38 -0.65 -38.55
N THR A 310 31.57 0.02 -37.71
CA THR A 310 30.77 -0.69 -36.70
C THR A 310 29.52 -1.35 -37.32
N LEU A 311 29.08 -0.89 -38.49
CA LEU A 311 27.97 -1.50 -39.25
C LEU A 311 28.40 -2.72 -40.07
N GLU A 312 29.71 -2.99 -40.18
CA GLU A 312 30.22 -4.23 -40.79
C GLU A 312 30.03 -5.46 -39.87
N ASN A 313 29.87 -5.24 -38.56
CA ASN A 313 29.61 -6.29 -37.57
C ASN A 313 28.10 -6.59 -37.47
N GLU A 314 27.75 -7.69 -36.82
CA GLU A 314 26.36 -7.98 -36.46
C GLU A 314 25.92 -7.06 -35.30
N VAL A 315 25.01 -6.11 -35.57
CA VAL A 315 24.58 -5.10 -34.60
C VAL A 315 23.08 -4.87 -34.58
N THR A 316 22.59 -4.39 -33.44
CA THR A 316 21.25 -3.84 -33.27
C THR A 316 21.34 -2.32 -33.19
N LEU A 317 20.72 -1.62 -34.13
CA LEU A 317 20.78 -0.18 -34.26
C LEU A 317 19.42 0.46 -33.94
N PHE A 318 19.39 1.30 -32.91
CA PHE A 318 18.23 2.11 -32.56
C PHE A 318 18.30 3.43 -33.35
N VAL A 319 17.53 3.55 -34.43
CA VAL A 319 17.58 4.75 -35.30
C VAL A 319 16.51 5.77 -34.91
N VAL A 320 16.90 7.04 -34.90
CA VAL A 320 16.00 8.18 -34.63
C VAL A 320 15.52 8.73 -35.97
N PRO A 321 14.22 8.98 -36.17
CA PRO A 321 13.73 9.61 -37.39
C PRO A 321 14.17 11.08 -37.47
N ASP A 322 14.39 11.57 -38.67
CA ASP A 322 14.94 12.91 -38.96
C ASP A 322 14.16 14.03 -38.25
N SER A 323 12.82 13.90 -38.15
CA SER A 323 11.96 14.86 -37.44
C SER A 323 12.16 14.93 -35.92
N ALA A 324 12.68 13.87 -35.29
CA ALA A 324 12.98 13.86 -33.85
C ALA A 324 14.47 14.13 -33.60
N TYR A 325 15.33 13.80 -34.58
CA TYR A 325 16.75 14.08 -34.55
C TYR A 325 17.04 15.60 -34.66
N SER A 326 16.36 16.29 -35.58
CA SER A 326 16.46 17.74 -35.75
C SER A 326 15.96 18.52 -34.52
N THR A 327 14.78 18.20 -33.99
CA THR A 327 14.25 18.82 -32.76
C THR A 327 15.19 18.62 -31.56
N PHE A 328 15.84 17.47 -31.43
CA PHE A 328 16.85 17.26 -30.39
C PHE A 328 18.11 18.12 -30.60
N ALA A 329 18.56 18.28 -31.85
CA ALA A 329 19.70 19.13 -32.17
C ALA A 329 19.40 20.62 -31.89
N GLU A 330 18.17 21.08 -32.19
CA GLU A 330 17.69 22.42 -31.84
C GLU A 330 17.69 22.62 -30.32
N GLN A 331 17.10 21.70 -29.54
CA GLN A 331 17.09 21.76 -28.07
C GLN A 331 18.50 21.75 -27.45
N MET A 332 19.43 20.97 -28.01
CA MET A 332 20.84 20.98 -27.56
C MET A 332 21.58 22.28 -27.89
N TRP A 333 21.17 22.98 -28.96
CA TRP A 333 21.72 24.26 -29.37
C TRP A 333 21.17 25.42 -28.50
N GLU A 334 19.86 25.48 -28.28
CA GLU A 334 19.22 26.52 -27.45
C GLU A 334 19.75 26.53 -26.01
N ASN A 335 20.00 25.35 -25.44
CA ASN A 335 20.53 25.21 -24.08
C ASN A 335 22.06 25.42 -23.96
N ASN A 336 22.76 25.84 -25.03
CA ASN A 336 24.22 25.97 -25.10
C ASN A 336 25.02 24.68 -24.77
N LEU A 337 24.40 23.50 -24.88
CA LEU A 337 25.01 22.26 -24.39
C LEU A 337 26.08 21.69 -25.32
N VAL A 338 25.91 21.76 -26.66
CA VAL A 338 26.86 21.14 -27.60
C VAL A 338 27.28 22.08 -28.73
N ALA A 339 28.60 22.25 -28.90
CA ALA A 339 29.17 22.85 -30.09
C ALA A 339 29.15 21.84 -31.26
N PHE A 340 28.14 21.94 -32.14
CA PHE A 340 28.02 21.15 -33.38
C PHE A 340 29.03 21.57 -34.49
N ASP A 341 30.26 21.95 -34.11
CA ASP A 341 31.37 22.27 -35.00
C ASP A 341 32.49 21.22 -34.84
N PRO A 342 32.83 20.42 -35.88
CA PRO A 342 33.92 19.44 -35.85
C PRO A 342 35.32 20.01 -35.56
N SER A 343 35.49 21.34 -35.49
CA SER A 343 36.76 22.03 -35.33
C SER A 343 36.90 22.88 -34.06
N ALA A 344 35.84 23.04 -33.26
CA ALA A 344 35.84 23.94 -32.10
C ALA A 344 36.42 23.30 -30.82
N ARG A 345 37.37 24.00 -30.17
CA ARG A 345 38.01 23.55 -28.91
C ARG A 345 37.19 23.99 -27.67
N ALA A 346 36.57 23.03 -27.01
CA ALA A 346 35.73 23.24 -25.83
C ALA A 346 36.44 23.89 -24.61
N LYS A 347 35.67 24.65 -23.81
CA LYS A 347 35.96 24.99 -22.41
C LYS A 347 34.67 25.16 -21.59
N ARG A 348 34.49 24.27 -20.60
CA ARG A 348 33.55 24.33 -19.48
C ARG A 348 32.04 24.42 -19.81
N ALA A 349 31.41 23.26 -19.78
CA ALA A 349 30.06 23.05 -19.25
C ALA A 349 30.11 21.83 -18.31
N ILE A 350 29.09 21.62 -17.47
CA ILE A 350 28.99 20.46 -16.57
C ILE A 350 28.69 19.18 -17.40
N ASP A 351 29.12 18.00 -16.93
CA ASP A 351 29.24 16.79 -17.78
C ASP A 351 27.96 16.25 -18.44
N PHE A 352 26.77 16.75 -18.08
CA PHE A 352 25.54 16.58 -18.87
C PHE A 352 25.67 17.08 -20.32
N ALA A 353 26.58 18.03 -20.57
CA ALA A 353 26.74 18.70 -21.85
C ALA A 353 27.70 17.99 -22.84
N SER A 354 28.57 17.09 -22.39
CA SER A 354 29.70 16.61 -23.23
C SER A 354 29.35 15.51 -24.26
N MET A 355 28.06 15.37 -24.62
CA MET A 355 27.60 14.43 -25.64
C MET A 355 28.06 14.85 -27.04
N THR A 356 29.12 14.24 -27.56
CA THR A 356 29.49 14.43 -28.97
C THR A 356 28.51 13.69 -29.88
N ALA A 357 28.45 14.09 -31.15
CA ALA A 357 27.69 13.38 -32.18
C ALA A 357 28.13 11.90 -32.32
N ARG A 358 29.36 11.55 -31.93
CA ARG A 358 29.86 10.16 -31.87
C ARG A 358 29.31 9.40 -30.66
N ASP A 359 29.25 10.03 -29.49
CA ASP A 359 28.64 9.43 -28.28
C ASP A 359 27.16 9.10 -28.50
N VAL A 360 26.42 9.99 -29.19
CA VAL A 360 25.01 9.73 -29.57
C VAL A 360 24.91 8.42 -30.35
N ILE A 361 25.65 8.27 -31.46
CA ILE A 361 25.56 7.06 -32.30
C ILE A 361 26.00 5.79 -31.53
N LEU A 362 27.08 5.86 -30.74
CA LEU A 362 27.52 4.73 -29.91
C LEU A 362 26.46 4.33 -28.88
N GLY A 363 25.81 5.30 -28.23
CA GLY A 363 24.72 5.06 -27.26
C GLY A 363 23.41 4.55 -27.89
N HIS A 364 23.33 4.47 -29.22
CA HIS A 364 22.23 3.86 -29.97
C HIS A 364 22.63 2.54 -30.66
N THR A 365 23.89 2.11 -30.52
CA THR A 365 24.44 0.91 -31.16
C THR A 365 24.71 -0.17 -30.12
N VAL A 366 24.10 -1.35 -30.31
CA VAL A 366 24.26 -2.53 -29.45
C VAL A 366 24.86 -3.66 -30.27
N ASN A 367 25.80 -4.39 -29.69
CA ASN A 367 26.51 -5.50 -30.34
C ASN A 367 25.67 -6.78 -30.34
N GLY A 368 25.55 -7.46 -31.49
CA GLY A 368 24.66 -8.62 -31.68
C GLY A 368 23.24 -8.24 -32.16
N SER A 369 22.51 -9.22 -32.70
CA SER A 369 21.15 -9.06 -33.21
C SER A 369 20.09 -9.39 -32.15
N TYR A 370 19.28 -8.39 -31.77
CA TYR A 370 18.24 -8.54 -30.75
C TYR A 370 16.84 -8.27 -31.33
N HIS A 371 16.02 -9.32 -31.41
CA HIS A 371 14.58 -9.20 -31.62
C HIS A 371 13.88 -8.70 -30.35
N ILE A 372 12.98 -7.73 -30.47
CA ILE A 372 12.33 -7.09 -29.30
C ILE A 372 11.46 -8.06 -28.49
N GLU A 373 10.93 -9.10 -29.14
CA GLU A 373 10.14 -10.17 -28.52
C GLU A 373 10.98 -11.08 -27.59
N ASP A 374 12.31 -11.04 -27.71
CA ASP A 374 13.26 -11.89 -26.96
C ASP A 374 13.95 -11.20 -25.80
N ILE A 375 13.79 -9.88 -25.71
CA ILE A 375 14.27 -9.07 -24.61
C ILE A 375 13.27 -9.19 -23.45
N SER A 376 13.74 -9.39 -22.22
CA SER A 376 12.89 -9.37 -21.03
C SER A 376 12.62 -7.94 -20.55
N ASN A 377 11.60 -7.75 -19.71
CA ASN A 377 11.39 -6.45 -19.06
C ASN A 377 12.62 -6.09 -18.19
N GLU A 378 12.89 -4.78 -18.08
CA GLU A 378 14.06 -4.17 -17.40
C GLU A 378 15.45 -4.54 -17.95
N GLN A 379 15.54 -5.37 -18.99
CA GLN A 379 16.82 -5.86 -19.51
C GLN A 379 17.71 -4.72 -20.00
N LEU A 380 18.96 -4.73 -19.53
CA LEU A 380 20.00 -3.80 -19.93
C LEU A 380 20.77 -4.35 -21.14
N LEU A 381 20.61 -3.71 -22.30
CA LEU A 381 21.46 -3.91 -23.47
C LEU A 381 22.74 -3.08 -23.32
N LYS A 382 23.90 -3.71 -23.52
CA LYS A 382 25.19 -3.04 -23.46
C LYS A 382 25.47 -2.36 -24.79
N THR A 383 25.64 -1.04 -24.78
CA THR A 383 25.97 -0.28 -25.98
C THR A 383 27.48 -0.26 -26.23
N GLU A 384 27.89 0.16 -27.42
CA GLU A 384 29.31 0.45 -27.72
C GLU A 384 29.83 1.73 -27.01
N LEU A 385 28.98 2.43 -26.25
CA LEU A 385 29.36 3.56 -25.41
C LEU A 385 29.65 3.10 -23.96
N PRO A 386 30.91 3.12 -23.48
CA PRO A 386 31.24 2.65 -22.14
C PRO A 386 30.50 3.45 -21.06
N GLY A 387 29.94 2.72 -20.08
CA GLY A 387 29.16 3.30 -18.98
C GLY A 387 27.73 3.70 -19.34
N ALA A 388 27.25 3.41 -20.55
CA ALA A 388 25.87 3.66 -20.95
C ALA A 388 25.21 2.39 -21.49
N ASN A 389 24.13 1.95 -20.83
CA ASN A 389 23.28 0.86 -21.28
C ASN A 389 21.95 1.40 -21.80
N ILE A 390 21.27 0.62 -22.64
CA ILE A 390 19.85 0.83 -22.97
C ILE A 390 19.04 -0.13 -22.11
N ARG A 391 18.22 0.41 -21.19
CA ARG A 391 17.18 -0.35 -20.49
C ARG A 391 15.96 -0.47 -21.41
N ILE A 392 15.46 -1.70 -21.56
CA ILE A 392 14.25 -2.00 -22.33
C ILE A 392 13.09 -2.29 -21.37
N ASN A 393 11.95 -1.61 -21.57
CA ASN A 393 10.75 -1.82 -20.77
C ASN A 393 9.55 -2.20 -21.65
N ILE A 394 8.64 -2.97 -21.08
CA ILE A 394 7.56 -3.67 -21.79
C ILE A 394 6.24 -3.43 -21.05
N TYR A 395 5.40 -2.56 -21.60
CA TYR A 395 4.12 -2.18 -21.02
C TYR A 395 2.94 -2.80 -21.81
N PRO A 396 1.89 -3.31 -21.15
CA PRO A 396 0.71 -3.81 -21.86
C PRO A 396 0.01 -2.70 -22.67
N ARG A 397 -0.61 -3.08 -23.80
CA ARG A 397 -1.60 -2.23 -24.49
C ARG A 397 -2.98 -2.43 -23.87
N GLY A 398 -3.69 -1.33 -23.59
CA GLY A 398 -5.07 -1.40 -23.11
C GLY A 398 -6.02 -2.02 -24.16
N PRO A 399 -7.10 -2.70 -23.75
CA PRO A 399 -7.95 -3.49 -24.65
C PRO A 399 -8.58 -2.68 -25.79
N ALA A 400 -8.85 -1.38 -25.57
CA ALA A 400 -9.37 -0.49 -26.60
C ALA A 400 -8.42 -0.30 -27.81
N ALA A 401 -7.11 -0.50 -27.65
CA ALA A 401 -6.13 -0.35 -28.74
C ALA A 401 -6.17 -1.52 -29.74
N MET A 402 -6.49 -2.73 -29.28
CA MET A 402 -6.59 -3.92 -30.16
C MET A 402 -7.76 -3.86 -31.15
N ALA A 403 -8.74 -2.97 -30.91
CA ALA A 403 -9.95 -2.86 -31.69
C ALA A 403 -9.89 -1.83 -32.84
N ARG A 404 -8.81 -1.03 -32.97
CA ARG A 404 -8.78 0.11 -33.91
C ARG A 404 -7.62 0.16 -34.90
N GLU A 405 -6.52 -0.56 -34.68
CA GLU A 405 -5.45 -0.73 -35.66
C GLU A 405 -4.94 -2.18 -35.66
N HIS A 406 -4.33 -2.61 -36.77
CA HIS A 406 -3.57 -3.86 -36.85
C HIS A 406 -2.22 -3.69 -36.13
N ALA A 407 -2.26 -3.52 -34.81
CA ALA A 407 -1.09 -3.29 -33.98
C ALA A 407 -0.16 -4.52 -33.99
N GLU A 408 1.05 -4.35 -34.53
CA GLU A 408 1.99 -5.44 -34.89
C GLU A 408 2.40 -6.35 -33.71
N HIS A 409 2.26 -5.85 -32.47
CA HIS A 409 2.54 -6.58 -31.22
C HIS A 409 1.55 -6.17 -30.10
N PRO A 410 1.28 -7.04 -29.09
CA PRO A 410 0.34 -6.74 -27.99
C PRO A 410 0.91 -5.79 -26.91
N TYR A 411 2.21 -5.49 -26.93
CA TYR A 411 2.88 -4.61 -25.95
C TYR A 411 3.31 -3.28 -26.57
N ARG A 412 3.58 -2.30 -25.71
CA ARG A 412 4.35 -1.08 -25.99
C ARG A 412 5.75 -1.29 -25.41
N TYR A 413 6.76 -0.95 -26.19
CA TYR A 413 8.16 -1.11 -25.78
C TYR A 413 8.84 0.25 -25.70
N THR A 414 9.73 0.45 -24.72
CA THR A 414 10.62 1.62 -24.64
C THR A 414 12.08 1.21 -24.57
N ALA A 415 12.95 2.07 -25.10
CA ALA A 415 14.40 2.03 -24.91
C ALA A 415 14.80 3.33 -24.19
N ASN A 416 15.35 3.25 -22.96
CA ASN A 416 15.58 4.42 -22.10
C ASN A 416 14.37 5.39 -22.11
N CYS A 417 13.18 4.87 -21.79
CA CYS A 417 11.88 5.54 -21.88
C CYS A 417 11.45 6.17 -23.23
N ALA A 418 12.30 6.18 -24.27
CA ALA A 418 11.89 6.54 -25.62
C ALA A 418 10.99 5.43 -26.21
N PRO A 419 9.76 5.73 -26.68
CA PRO A 419 8.90 4.76 -27.35
C PRO A 419 9.56 4.13 -28.58
N LEU A 420 9.40 2.82 -28.77
CA LEU A 420 9.80 2.12 -30.00
C LEU A 420 8.62 2.09 -30.99
N VAL A 421 8.81 2.75 -32.14
CA VAL A 421 7.77 3.05 -33.13
C VAL A 421 7.68 1.97 -34.21
N LYS A 422 8.82 1.47 -34.70
CA LYS A 422 8.91 0.40 -35.70
C LYS A 422 9.94 -0.62 -35.22
N LEU A 423 9.56 -1.89 -35.18
CA LEU A 423 10.33 -2.96 -34.55
C LEU A 423 10.83 -3.98 -35.58
N ASN A 424 11.85 -4.76 -35.19
CA ASN A 424 12.32 -5.98 -35.87
C ASN A 424 12.64 -5.81 -37.38
N ARG A 425 13.26 -4.71 -37.80
CA ARG A 425 13.61 -4.50 -39.23
C ARG A 425 14.97 -5.13 -39.53
N VAL A 426 14.93 -6.40 -39.93
CA VAL A 426 16.11 -7.21 -40.28
C VAL A 426 16.81 -6.63 -41.51
N THR A 427 18.14 -6.66 -41.49
CA THR A 427 19.07 -6.15 -42.51
C THR A 427 20.08 -7.23 -42.89
N GLU A 428 20.99 -6.96 -43.82
CA GLU A 428 22.06 -7.89 -44.20
C GLU A 428 23.00 -8.31 -43.05
N ARG A 429 23.13 -7.52 -41.97
CA ARG A 429 24.03 -7.78 -40.82
C ARG A 429 23.45 -7.30 -39.48
N GLY A 430 22.18 -7.60 -39.20
CA GLY A 430 21.56 -7.29 -37.91
C GLY A 430 20.19 -6.62 -38.03
N ILE A 431 19.79 -5.86 -37.02
CA ILE A 431 18.40 -5.41 -36.84
C ILE A 431 18.32 -3.90 -36.56
N VAL A 432 17.44 -3.20 -37.28
CA VAL A 432 17.03 -1.83 -36.96
C VAL A 432 15.73 -1.81 -36.15
N HIS A 433 15.71 -1.01 -35.08
CA HIS A 433 14.50 -0.56 -34.41
C HIS A 433 14.42 0.96 -34.49
N VAL A 434 13.23 1.53 -34.65
CA VAL A 434 13.04 3.00 -34.71
C VAL A 434 12.55 3.50 -33.36
N VAL A 435 13.31 4.41 -32.75
CA VAL A 435 12.94 5.13 -31.52
C VAL A 435 12.23 6.45 -31.85
N ASP A 436 11.30 6.86 -31.02
CA ASP A 436 10.51 8.10 -31.18
C ASP A 436 11.30 9.38 -30.88
N ARG A 437 12.37 9.28 -30.07
CA ARG A 437 13.26 10.37 -29.68
C ARG A 437 14.69 9.86 -29.46
N VAL A 438 15.67 10.77 -29.48
CA VAL A 438 17.09 10.46 -29.25
C VAL A 438 17.30 9.85 -27.86
N LEU A 439 18.01 8.72 -27.79
CA LEU A 439 18.41 8.08 -26.56
C LEU A 439 19.54 8.87 -25.88
N VAL A 440 19.28 9.36 -24.67
CA VAL A 440 20.29 10.01 -23.83
C VAL A 440 21.09 8.93 -23.07
N PRO A 441 22.44 8.95 -23.08
CA PRO A 441 23.27 8.03 -22.31
C PRO A 441 23.08 8.16 -20.79
N ALA A 442 22.40 7.18 -20.19
CA ALA A 442 22.08 7.13 -18.76
C ALA A 442 23.31 6.74 -17.90
N ARG A 443 24.33 7.63 -17.84
CA ARG A 443 25.59 7.43 -17.10
C ARG A 443 25.47 7.73 -15.59
N ASN A 444 24.60 8.67 -15.21
CA ASN A 444 24.49 9.20 -13.84
C ASN A 444 23.42 8.45 -13.03
N THR A 445 23.60 8.26 -11.72
CA THR A 445 22.53 7.72 -10.85
C THR A 445 21.44 8.76 -10.59
N LEU A 446 20.26 8.30 -10.13
CA LEU A 446 19.15 9.19 -9.75
C LEU A 446 19.59 10.27 -8.76
N MET A 447 20.42 9.93 -7.77
CA MET A 447 20.95 10.91 -6.82
C MET A 447 21.90 11.92 -7.49
N ASP A 448 22.77 11.49 -8.41
CA ASP A 448 23.70 12.39 -9.10
C ASP A 448 22.96 13.38 -10.02
N ILE A 449 21.81 12.99 -10.59
CA ILE A 449 20.92 13.88 -11.34
C ILE A 449 20.29 14.92 -10.39
N ILE A 450 19.80 14.50 -9.23
CA ILE A 450 19.19 15.39 -8.22
C ILE A 450 20.24 16.36 -7.62
N GLU A 451 21.48 15.91 -7.43
CA GLU A 451 22.58 16.77 -6.93
C GLU A 451 23.07 17.79 -7.96
N GLY A 452 22.91 17.51 -9.26
CA GLY A 452 23.31 18.40 -10.35
C GLY A 452 22.24 19.41 -10.78
N ARG A 453 21.13 19.53 -10.05
CA ARG A 453 19.97 20.36 -10.40
C ARG A 453 19.67 21.44 -9.36
N ASP A 454 19.68 22.69 -9.83
CA ASP A 454 19.41 23.88 -9.00
C ASP A 454 17.94 24.00 -8.55
N ASP A 455 17.01 23.25 -9.15
CA ASP A 455 15.57 23.24 -8.83
C ASP A 455 15.16 22.16 -7.81
N MET A 456 16.14 21.43 -7.24
CA MET A 456 15.92 20.27 -6.36
C MET A 456 16.72 20.32 -5.04
N THR A 457 17.14 21.50 -4.59
CA THR A 457 18.03 21.67 -3.42
C THR A 457 17.38 21.18 -2.12
N LEU A 458 16.07 21.34 -1.97
CA LEU A 458 15.29 20.85 -0.83
C LEU A 458 15.12 19.32 -0.92
N MET A 459 14.81 18.79 -2.11
CA MET A 459 14.70 17.34 -2.34
C MET A 459 16.00 16.62 -1.98
N ARG A 460 17.13 17.12 -2.48
CA ARG A 460 18.49 16.67 -2.10
C ARG A 460 18.67 16.66 -0.58
N THR A 461 18.37 17.79 0.08
CA THR A 461 18.52 17.94 1.53
C THR A 461 17.71 16.89 2.31
N PHE A 462 16.46 16.62 1.90
CA PHE A 462 15.62 15.64 2.60
C PHE A 462 16.06 14.20 2.34
N LEU A 463 16.53 13.87 1.13
CA LEU A 463 17.09 12.55 0.81
C LEU A 463 18.36 12.25 1.63
N GLU A 464 19.28 13.23 1.74
CA GLU A 464 20.47 13.13 2.59
C GLU A 464 20.10 12.95 4.08
N MET A 465 19.18 13.79 4.60
CA MET A 465 18.80 13.77 6.02
C MET A 465 18.05 12.49 6.44
N THR A 466 17.30 11.86 5.54
CA THR A 466 16.58 10.59 5.78
C THR A 466 17.40 9.33 5.43
N GLY A 467 18.60 9.49 4.87
CA GLY A 467 19.48 8.41 4.43
C GLY A 467 18.99 7.63 3.20
N LEU A 468 18.00 8.17 2.46
CA LEU A 468 17.50 7.58 1.20
C LEU A 468 18.44 7.89 0.02
N ASP A 469 19.32 8.88 0.15
CA ASP A 469 20.41 9.18 -0.78
C ASP A 469 21.20 7.91 -1.18
N LYS A 470 21.52 7.06 -0.19
CA LYS A 470 22.29 5.82 -0.38
C LYS A 470 21.56 4.86 -1.31
N MET A 471 20.25 4.70 -1.13
CA MET A 471 19.43 3.83 -1.96
C MET A 471 19.37 4.33 -3.41
N LEU A 472 19.22 5.64 -3.60
CA LEU A 472 19.17 6.27 -4.92
C LEU A 472 20.55 6.37 -5.63
N ARG A 473 21.64 6.03 -4.94
CA ARG A 473 22.97 5.79 -5.52
C ARG A 473 23.27 4.32 -5.81
N GLU A 474 22.46 3.37 -5.33
CA GLU A 474 22.74 1.96 -5.58
C GLU A 474 22.58 1.61 -7.07
N GLN A 475 23.58 0.92 -7.63
CA GLN A 475 23.58 0.42 -9.00
C GLN A 475 23.58 -1.12 -8.99
N GLY A 476 22.93 -1.71 -9.99
CA GLY A 476 22.85 -3.15 -10.22
C GLY A 476 21.81 -3.43 -11.30
N ASP A 477 21.90 -4.58 -11.97
CA ASP A 477 20.97 -4.93 -13.05
C ASP A 477 19.53 -5.06 -12.51
N ASP A 478 19.38 -5.68 -11.33
CA ASP A 478 18.11 -5.85 -10.59
C ASP A 478 17.72 -4.62 -9.72
N LYS A 479 18.51 -3.53 -9.74
CA LYS A 479 18.25 -2.34 -8.92
C LYS A 479 17.77 -1.18 -9.79
N HIS A 480 16.46 -0.95 -9.73
CA HIS A 480 15.79 0.09 -10.50
C HIS A 480 14.70 0.79 -9.69
N PHE A 481 14.61 2.11 -9.84
CA PHE A 481 13.60 2.93 -9.16
C PHE A 481 12.93 3.90 -10.12
N THR A 482 11.76 4.40 -9.74
CA THR A 482 11.20 5.65 -10.29
C THR A 482 11.07 6.67 -9.18
N VAL A 483 11.52 7.90 -9.39
CA VAL A 483 11.39 9.00 -8.43
C VAL A 483 10.52 10.09 -9.05
N PHE A 484 9.41 10.41 -8.40
CA PHE A 484 8.58 11.58 -8.71
C PHE A 484 9.08 12.75 -7.85
N ALA A 485 10.14 13.43 -8.27
CA ALA A 485 10.79 14.47 -7.46
C ALA A 485 9.97 15.78 -7.49
N PRO A 486 9.49 16.27 -6.34
CA PRO A 486 8.93 17.61 -6.27
C PRO A 486 10.06 18.63 -6.44
N ASN A 487 9.83 19.66 -7.26
CA ASN A 487 10.75 20.79 -7.35
C ASN A 487 10.75 21.63 -6.05
N ASP A 488 11.70 22.55 -5.90
CA ASP A 488 11.78 23.34 -4.67
C ASP A 488 10.52 24.20 -4.45
N GLU A 489 9.86 24.70 -5.51
CA GLU A 489 8.55 25.36 -5.38
C GLU A 489 7.46 24.45 -4.79
N ALA A 490 7.45 23.17 -5.14
CA ALA A 490 6.51 22.18 -4.61
C ALA A 490 6.64 22.04 -3.08
N PHE A 491 7.88 22.00 -2.57
CA PHE A 491 8.14 22.00 -1.13
C PHE A 491 7.87 23.35 -0.47
N LEU A 492 8.01 24.48 -1.19
CA LEU A 492 7.63 25.79 -0.69
C LEU A 492 6.11 25.97 -0.49
N LYS A 493 5.28 25.18 -1.19
CA LYS A 493 3.81 25.15 -1.05
C LYS A 493 3.33 24.39 0.20
N LEU A 494 4.16 23.54 0.81
CA LEU A 494 3.83 22.84 2.07
C LEU A 494 3.75 23.78 3.27
N ASP A 495 2.99 23.39 4.29
CA ASP A 495 2.98 24.11 5.56
C ASP A 495 4.38 24.18 6.23
N LYS A 496 4.61 25.23 7.03
CA LYS A 496 5.88 25.51 7.72
C LYS A 496 6.25 24.44 8.75
N ASP A 497 5.30 23.81 9.43
CA ASP A 497 5.56 22.77 10.43
C ASP A 497 5.93 21.45 9.76
N ILE A 498 5.21 21.05 8.70
CA ILE A 498 5.54 19.87 7.89
C ILE A 498 6.95 20.05 7.28
N ARG A 499 7.21 21.21 6.67
CA ARG A 499 8.52 21.55 6.07
C ARG A 499 9.66 21.62 7.10
N ARG A 500 9.40 22.04 8.34
CA ARG A 500 10.37 21.93 9.45
C ARG A 500 10.67 20.48 9.80
N LYS A 501 9.64 19.63 9.94
CA LYS A 501 9.79 18.20 10.23
C LYS A 501 10.55 17.46 9.11
N LEU A 502 10.24 17.74 7.84
CA LEU A 502 11.02 17.25 6.68
C LEU A 502 12.51 17.65 6.76
N LYS A 503 12.81 18.93 7.03
CA LYS A 503 14.19 19.43 7.11
C LYS A 503 14.99 18.85 8.29
N ALA A 504 14.32 18.38 9.34
CA ALA A 504 14.97 17.74 10.47
C ALA A 504 15.37 16.28 10.21
N GLY A 505 14.90 15.63 9.12
CA GLY A 505 15.12 14.21 8.83
C GLY A 505 14.37 13.24 9.76
N ASN A 506 13.72 13.75 10.80
CA ASN A 506 13.09 12.99 11.87
C ASN A 506 11.65 12.58 11.54
N GLY A 507 11.17 11.50 12.17
CA GLY A 507 9.79 11.04 12.05
C GLY A 507 9.40 10.70 10.61
N CYS A 508 8.25 11.21 10.18
CA CYS A 508 7.56 10.75 8.97
C CYS A 508 8.21 11.18 7.65
N ALA A 509 9.29 11.96 7.69
CA ALA A 509 9.98 12.46 6.49
C ALA A 509 10.39 11.33 5.53
N GLN A 510 10.87 10.20 6.07
CA GLN A 510 11.23 9.05 5.24
C GLN A 510 10.01 8.40 4.56
N ASN A 511 8.82 8.40 5.20
CA ASN A 511 7.60 7.88 4.59
C ASN A 511 7.08 8.82 3.49
N ILE A 512 7.06 10.13 3.75
CA ILE A 512 6.69 11.12 2.74
C ILE A 512 7.58 10.97 1.50
N LEU A 513 8.89 10.79 1.65
CA LEU A 513 9.78 10.54 0.52
C LEU A 513 9.55 9.17 -0.15
N LYS A 514 9.28 8.09 0.61
CA LYS A 514 8.91 6.77 0.04
C LYS A 514 7.64 6.81 -0.81
N ASN A 515 6.68 7.70 -0.52
CA ASN A 515 5.50 7.91 -1.37
C ASN A 515 5.88 8.39 -2.79
N HIS A 516 7.01 9.10 -2.92
CA HIS A 516 7.52 9.61 -4.19
C HIS A 516 8.41 8.60 -4.94
N ILE A 517 8.59 7.38 -4.42
CA ILE A 517 9.49 6.38 -4.99
C ILE A 517 8.74 5.09 -5.32
N LEU A 518 9.03 4.54 -6.50
CA LEU A 518 8.64 3.19 -6.93
C LEU A 518 9.89 2.28 -6.97
N ASP A 519 9.69 0.98 -6.74
CA ASP A 519 10.67 -0.09 -6.92
C ASP A 519 10.72 -0.65 -8.36
N ILE A 520 9.95 -0.06 -9.28
CA ILE A 520 9.92 -0.37 -10.72
C ILE A 520 10.38 0.83 -11.54
N THR A 521 10.77 0.63 -12.81
CA THR A 521 10.79 1.76 -13.76
C THR A 521 9.41 1.99 -14.37
N PHE A 522 9.01 3.26 -14.38
CA PHE A 522 7.73 3.72 -14.91
C PHE A 522 8.01 4.89 -15.85
N CYS A 523 8.05 4.62 -17.15
CA CYS A 523 8.11 5.65 -18.19
C CYS A 523 6.71 6.26 -18.41
N SER A 524 6.64 7.49 -18.93
CA SER A 524 5.37 8.17 -19.28
C SER A 524 4.47 7.34 -20.21
N LEU A 525 5.08 6.54 -21.10
CA LEU A 525 4.40 5.61 -22.00
C LEU A 525 3.69 4.45 -21.27
N ALA A 526 3.97 4.18 -20.00
CA ALA A 526 3.24 3.16 -19.24
C ALA A 526 1.76 3.55 -19.10
N ALA A 527 1.50 4.82 -18.79
CA ALA A 527 0.16 5.39 -18.74
C ALA A 527 -0.54 5.34 -20.11
N VAL A 528 -1.87 5.40 -20.12
CA VAL A 528 -2.70 5.30 -21.33
C VAL A 528 -3.62 6.52 -21.44
N ASN A 529 -3.57 7.23 -22.56
CA ASN A 529 -4.45 8.38 -22.79
C ASN A 529 -5.92 7.94 -22.71
N GLY A 530 -6.69 8.54 -21.79
CA GLY A 530 -8.09 8.21 -21.56
C GLY A 530 -8.36 7.02 -20.63
N VAL A 531 -7.35 6.43 -19.98
CA VAL A 531 -7.53 5.37 -18.97
C VAL A 531 -6.68 5.67 -17.74
N LYS A 532 -7.26 5.58 -16.54
CA LYS A 532 -6.51 5.60 -15.28
C LYS A 532 -5.64 4.35 -15.20
N THR A 533 -4.32 4.52 -15.15
CA THR A 533 -3.35 3.45 -14.83
C THR A 533 -2.88 3.60 -13.39
N SER A 534 -2.57 2.52 -12.69
CA SER A 534 -2.11 2.60 -11.30
C SER A 534 -0.97 1.64 -10.98
N THR A 535 -0.11 2.05 -10.06
CA THR A 535 0.96 1.23 -9.47
C THR A 535 0.98 1.41 -7.94
N TYR A 536 1.92 0.77 -7.25
CA TYR A 536 2.14 0.94 -5.81
C TYR A 536 3.50 1.59 -5.53
N ASN A 537 3.57 2.42 -4.50
CA ASN A 537 4.80 3.08 -4.05
C ASN A 537 5.58 2.21 -3.02
N MET A 538 6.71 2.71 -2.51
CA MET A 538 7.48 2.02 -1.46
C MET A 538 6.79 1.90 -0.08
N LEU A 539 5.60 2.47 0.10
CA LEU A 539 4.72 2.23 1.26
C LEU A 539 3.60 1.22 0.96
N ASN A 540 3.57 0.66 -0.25
CA ASN A 540 2.48 -0.17 -0.79
C ASN A 540 1.12 0.57 -0.88
N GLU A 541 1.13 1.91 -0.90
CA GLU A 541 -0.04 2.73 -1.22
C GLU A 541 -0.19 2.82 -2.75
N LYS A 542 -1.44 2.95 -3.23
CA LYS A 542 -1.75 3.00 -4.66
C LYS A 542 -1.59 4.43 -5.22
N LEU A 543 -0.74 4.60 -6.23
CA LEU A 543 -0.69 5.81 -7.05
C LEU A 543 -1.53 5.62 -8.33
N GLU A 544 -2.40 6.57 -8.64
CA GLU A 544 -3.15 6.65 -9.90
C GLU A 544 -2.55 7.69 -10.85
N PHE A 545 -2.43 7.34 -12.12
CA PHE A 545 -1.90 8.19 -13.19
C PHE A 545 -2.96 8.41 -14.27
N GLU A 546 -3.18 9.67 -14.65
CA GLU A 546 -4.16 10.06 -15.66
C GLU A 546 -3.66 11.23 -16.52
N TYR A 547 -3.96 11.21 -17.82
CA TYR A 547 -3.58 12.30 -18.73
C TYR A 547 -4.54 13.48 -18.61
N ALA A 548 -4.07 14.59 -18.06
CA ALA A 548 -4.82 15.82 -17.89
C ALA A 548 -4.60 16.80 -19.05
N MET A 549 -5.67 17.46 -19.50
CA MET A 549 -5.62 18.53 -20.49
C MET A 549 -5.09 19.81 -19.84
N VAL A 550 -3.82 20.16 -20.06
CA VAL A 550 -3.28 21.42 -19.55
C VAL A 550 -3.73 22.57 -20.45
N GLY A 551 -4.75 23.29 -20.01
CA GLY A 551 -5.06 24.61 -20.57
C GLY A 551 -3.92 25.59 -20.25
N LYS A 552 -3.47 26.37 -21.25
CA LYS A 552 -2.59 27.53 -20.98
C LYS A 552 -3.26 28.39 -19.91
N LYS A 553 -2.58 28.63 -18.79
CA LYS A 553 -2.97 29.69 -17.85
C LYS A 553 -2.96 31.01 -18.63
N LEU A 554 -4.12 31.59 -18.85
CA LEU A 554 -4.21 32.96 -19.33
C LEU A 554 -3.65 33.86 -18.20
N PRO A 555 -2.71 34.78 -18.47
CA PRO A 555 -2.18 35.65 -17.44
C PRO A 555 -3.31 36.53 -16.90
N SER A 556 -3.53 36.51 -15.59
CA SER A 556 -4.58 37.27 -14.92
C SER A 556 -4.19 38.75 -14.78
N SER A 557 -4.20 39.48 -15.90
CA SER A 557 -4.16 40.94 -15.91
C SER A 557 -5.42 41.46 -16.59
N GLY A 558 -6.20 42.25 -15.85
CA GLY A 558 -7.49 42.73 -16.33
C GLY A 558 -7.35 43.97 -17.21
N THR A 559 -7.78 43.87 -18.47
CA THR A 559 -8.32 44.99 -19.26
C THR A 559 -9.14 44.42 -20.43
N GLU A 560 -9.94 45.27 -21.08
CA GLU A 560 -11.13 44.84 -21.84
C GLU A 560 -10.86 44.56 -23.35
N ASN A 561 -11.87 43.96 -24.01
CA ASN A 561 -12.06 43.76 -25.46
C ASN A 561 -11.42 42.49 -26.09
N PRO A 562 -12.23 41.45 -26.40
CA PRO A 562 -11.82 40.29 -27.18
C PRO A 562 -12.38 40.30 -28.62
N ILE A 563 -11.70 40.98 -29.55
CA ILE A 563 -11.92 40.84 -31.01
C ILE A 563 -10.55 40.88 -31.71
N GLU A 564 -10.41 40.17 -32.83
CA GLU A 564 -9.25 40.14 -33.75
C GLU A 564 -7.96 39.45 -33.25
N ALA A 565 -7.92 38.11 -33.37
CA ALA A 565 -6.68 37.34 -33.58
C ALA A 565 -6.96 35.91 -34.11
N MET A 566 -7.67 35.79 -35.25
CA MET A 566 -7.73 34.51 -36.01
C MET A 566 -6.59 34.45 -37.03
N GLU A 567 -5.38 34.16 -36.55
CA GLU A 567 -4.31 33.60 -37.38
C GLU A 567 -3.92 32.24 -36.79
N GLU A 568 -4.48 31.17 -37.38
CA GLU A 568 -4.13 29.79 -37.02
C GLU A 568 -2.78 29.42 -37.64
N ASP A 569 -1.72 29.39 -36.83
CA ASP A 569 -0.51 28.64 -37.15
C ASP A 569 -0.82 27.12 -37.05
N PRO A 570 -0.82 26.36 -38.15
CA PRO A 570 -1.18 24.95 -38.12
C PRO A 570 -0.13 24.05 -37.43
N SER A 571 1.07 24.58 -37.13
CA SER A 571 2.20 23.78 -36.64
C SER A 571 2.17 23.51 -35.13
N VAL A 572 1.53 24.36 -34.32
CA VAL A 572 1.53 24.27 -32.84
C VAL A 572 0.21 23.66 -32.30
N GLY A 573 -0.30 22.62 -32.98
CA GLY A 573 -1.64 22.05 -32.75
C GLY A 573 -1.79 21.00 -31.65
N LYS A 574 -0.70 20.48 -31.05
CA LYS A 574 -0.79 19.49 -29.97
C LYS A 574 -1.15 20.15 -28.63
N LYS A 575 -2.44 20.07 -28.26
CA LYS A 575 -2.90 20.35 -26.87
C LYS A 575 -2.09 19.50 -25.91
N SER A 576 -1.28 20.11 -25.04
CA SER A 576 -0.31 19.41 -24.19
C SER A 576 -1.00 18.64 -23.06
N GLN A 577 -1.35 17.39 -23.36
CA GLN A 577 -1.70 16.40 -22.34
C GLN A 577 -0.46 16.12 -21.49
N ARG A 578 -0.50 16.45 -20.20
CA ARG A 578 0.53 16.09 -19.22
C ARG A 578 -0.03 15.04 -18.26
N LEU A 579 0.84 14.22 -17.70
CA LEU A 579 0.44 13.18 -16.77
C LEU A 579 0.22 13.79 -15.37
N ARG A 580 -0.88 13.42 -14.72
CA ARG A 580 -1.17 13.74 -13.31
C ARG A 580 -1.09 12.51 -12.44
N ILE A 581 -0.69 12.71 -11.18
CA ILE A 581 -0.65 11.71 -10.12
C ILE A 581 -1.76 12.02 -9.11
N ASN A 582 -2.57 11.01 -8.76
CA ASN A 582 -3.70 11.07 -7.82
C ASN A 582 -4.72 12.20 -8.14
N GLY A 583 -4.80 12.64 -9.39
CA GLY A 583 -5.61 13.79 -9.84
C GLY A 583 -5.11 15.17 -9.37
N GLN A 584 -4.03 15.20 -8.58
CA GLN A 584 -3.51 16.40 -7.91
C GLN A 584 -2.22 16.89 -8.61
N ALA A 585 -1.11 16.18 -8.37
CA ALA A 585 0.21 16.60 -8.80
C ALA A 585 0.40 16.47 -10.31
N LEU A 586 0.97 17.49 -10.93
CA LEU A 586 1.29 17.53 -12.36
C LEU A 586 2.75 17.17 -12.58
N ILE A 587 3.03 16.23 -13.48
CA ILE A 587 4.39 16.01 -13.98
C ILE A 587 4.74 17.12 -14.97
N GLU A 588 5.79 17.89 -14.66
CA GLU A 588 6.26 19.03 -15.45
C GLU A 588 7.29 18.63 -16.50
N GLU A 589 8.19 17.72 -16.11
CA GLU A 589 9.26 17.13 -16.92
C GLU A 589 9.26 15.61 -16.67
N SER A 590 9.32 14.81 -17.74
CA SER A 590 9.11 13.35 -17.67
C SER A 590 10.15 12.57 -18.46
N ASP A 591 10.40 11.33 -18.04
CA ASP A 591 11.35 10.39 -18.67
C ASP A 591 12.83 10.80 -18.55
N VAL A 592 13.24 11.43 -17.44
CA VAL A 592 14.66 11.77 -17.19
C VAL A 592 15.38 10.49 -16.74
N VAL A 593 16.13 9.86 -17.63
CA VAL A 593 16.69 8.51 -17.40
C VAL A 593 18.02 8.55 -16.64
N ALA A 594 18.13 7.68 -15.63
CA ALA A 594 19.32 7.45 -14.83
C ALA A 594 19.83 6.01 -14.96
N SER A 595 21.10 5.76 -14.62
CA SER A 595 21.72 4.43 -14.68
C SER A 595 20.96 3.38 -13.86
N ASN A 596 20.29 3.81 -12.79
CA ASN A 596 19.53 3.00 -11.85
C ASN A 596 18.03 3.37 -11.79
N GLY A 597 17.47 4.05 -12.79
CA GLY A 597 16.04 4.37 -12.75
C GLY A 597 15.55 5.47 -13.69
N VAL A 598 14.39 6.04 -13.34
CA VAL A 598 13.73 7.14 -14.05
C VAL A 598 13.32 8.23 -13.07
N LEU A 599 13.55 9.48 -13.43
CA LEU A 599 13.14 10.67 -12.68
C LEU A 599 12.02 11.38 -13.47
N HIS A 600 10.98 11.82 -12.75
CA HIS A 600 9.95 12.74 -13.26
C HIS A 600 9.81 13.89 -12.27
N VAL A 601 9.75 15.12 -12.76
CA VAL A 601 9.65 16.32 -11.92
C VAL A 601 8.20 16.70 -11.73
N ILE A 602 7.76 16.96 -10.50
CA ILE A 602 6.36 17.26 -10.17
C ILE A 602 6.17 18.62 -9.48
N ASP A 603 5.00 19.24 -9.73
CA ASP A 603 4.67 20.59 -9.28
C ASP A 603 4.26 20.70 -7.79
N SER A 604 4.04 19.57 -7.12
CA SER A 604 3.49 19.47 -5.77
C SER A 604 3.90 18.16 -5.09
N VAL A 605 4.00 18.17 -3.76
CA VAL A 605 4.39 17.00 -2.96
C VAL A 605 3.19 16.05 -2.84
N LEU A 606 3.39 14.77 -3.15
CA LEU A 606 2.36 13.72 -3.06
C LEU A 606 1.93 13.51 -1.60
N PRO A 607 0.63 13.68 -1.27
CA PRO A 607 0.12 13.34 0.05
C PRO A 607 0.08 11.81 0.24
N THR A 608 0.29 11.39 1.47
CA THR A 608 0.21 10.01 1.97
C THR A 608 -0.41 10.08 3.37
N GLU A 609 -1.35 9.20 3.67
CA GLU A 609 -1.98 9.12 4.98
C GLU A 609 -0.99 8.45 5.96
N SER A 610 -0.36 7.34 5.54
CA SER A 610 0.72 6.64 6.25
C SER A 610 2.00 7.45 6.48
N GLY A 611 2.15 8.60 5.83
CA GLY A 611 3.24 9.57 5.99
C GLY A 611 2.89 10.82 6.80
N MET A 612 1.65 10.98 7.27
CA MET A 612 1.31 12.06 8.20
C MET A 612 1.77 11.74 9.65
N PRO A 613 2.16 12.75 10.45
CA PRO A 613 2.40 12.59 11.88
C PRO A 613 1.09 12.43 12.66
N ILE A 614 1.15 11.82 13.84
CA ILE A 614 -0.04 11.57 14.67
C ILE A 614 -0.73 12.89 15.08
N SER A 615 0.03 13.98 15.29
CA SER A 615 -0.54 15.32 15.49
C SER A 615 -1.49 15.78 14.36
N ASN A 616 -1.31 15.27 13.14
CA ASN A 616 -2.19 15.56 12.00
C ASN A 616 -3.35 14.57 11.93
N THR A 617 -3.10 13.27 12.06
CA THR A 617 -4.17 12.25 12.06
C THR A 617 -5.20 12.51 13.17
N LEU A 618 -4.77 12.87 14.39
CA LEU A 618 -5.69 13.29 15.47
C LEU A 618 -6.54 14.51 15.11
N ALA A 619 -6.01 15.46 14.33
CA ALA A 619 -6.76 16.64 13.88
C ALA A 619 -7.80 16.27 12.81
N ASN A 620 -7.43 15.44 11.83
CA ASN A 620 -8.30 15.01 10.75
C ASN A 620 -9.54 14.24 11.25
N HIS A 621 -9.36 13.40 12.28
CA HIS A 621 -10.45 12.61 12.89
C HIS A 621 -11.17 13.34 14.04
N ASN A 622 -10.90 14.62 14.27
CA ASN A 622 -11.51 15.44 15.34
C ASN A 622 -11.28 14.91 16.76
N LEU A 623 -10.10 14.31 17.02
CA LEU A 623 -9.68 13.78 18.33
C LEU A 623 -8.97 14.89 19.14
N THR A 624 -9.70 15.97 19.39
CA THR A 624 -9.11 17.27 19.80
C THR A 624 -8.61 17.26 21.24
N ILE A 625 -9.26 16.54 22.15
CA ILE A 625 -8.89 16.49 23.57
C ILE A 625 -7.58 15.70 23.74
N PHE A 626 -7.44 14.56 23.06
CA PHE A 626 -6.19 13.79 23.12
C PHE A 626 -5.02 14.56 22.50
N LYS A 627 -5.26 15.27 21.38
CA LYS A 627 -4.23 16.15 20.78
C LYS A 627 -3.80 17.27 21.74
N GLN A 628 -4.73 17.93 22.42
CA GLN A 628 -4.42 18.97 23.41
C GLN A 628 -3.60 18.43 24.59
N LEU A 629 -3.89 17.21 25.07
CA LEU A 629 -3.11 16.58 26.13
C LEU A 629 -1.65 16.30 25.72
N ILE A 630 -1.39 15.89 24.47
CA ILE A 630 -0.01 15.74 23.96
C ILE A 630 0.69 17.11 23.89
N ALA A 631 -0.01 18.14 23.40
CA ALA A 631 0.52 19.49 23.25
C ALA A 631 0.90 20.12 24.59
N ASP A 632 -0.02 20.16 25.55
CA ASP A 632 0.19 20.78 26.87
C ASP A 632 1.17 19.98 27.74
N ALA A 633 1.26 18.65 27.56
CA ALA A 633 2.33 17.85 28.15
C ALA A 633 3.73 18.23 27.63
N GLY A 634 3.81 18.81 26.43
CA GLY A 634 5.06 19.08 25.71
C GLY A 634 5.64 17.87 25.00
N LEU A 635 4.79 16.92 24.57
CA LEU A 635 5.20 15.61 24.05
C LEU A 635 4.99 15.43 22.52
N GLU A 636 4.63 16.49 21.78
CA GLU A 636 4.34 16.40 20.33
C GLU A 636 5.47 15.75 19.54
N ASP A 637 6.71 16.26 19.66
CA ASP A 637 7.88 15.70 18.95
C ASP A 637 8.22 14.26 19.40
N GLU A 638 7.85 13.86 20.63
CA GLU A 638 8.04 12.48 21.10
C GLU A 638 6.99 11.54 20.51
N PHE A 639 5.75 12.01 20.32
CA PHE A 639 4.66 11.22 19.73
C PHE A 639 4.75 11.14 18.20
N ASP A 640 5.02 12.26 17.53
CA ASP A 640 5.23 12.33 16.07
C ASP A 640 6.52 11.63 15.61
N GLY A 641 7.45 11.36 16.54
CA GLY A 641 8.64 10.55 16.31
C GLY A 641 8.43 9.04 16.43
N MET A 642 7.25 8.56 16.87
CA MET A 642 7.04 7.12 17.13
C MET A 642 6.61 6.34 15.88
N SER A 643 7.51 5.48 15.40
CA SER A 643 7.21 4.43 14.42
C SER A 643 7.04 3.05 15.07
N ASN A 644 6.43 2.10 14.35
CA ASN A 644 6.10 0.74 14.79
C ASN A 644 5.23 0.68 16.07
N LYS A 645 4.28 1.60 16.23
CA LYS A 645 3.34 1.60 17.37
C LYS A 645 1.89 1.39 16.95
N THR A 646 1.11 0.91 17.92
CA THR A 646 -0.34 0.88 17.89
C THR A 646 -0.88 1.86 18.94
N PHE A 647 -1.63 2.86 18.51
CA PHE A 647 -2.23 3.88 19.35
C PHE A 647 -3.73 3.58 19.53
N PHE A 648 -4.19 3.45 20.78
CA PHE A 648 -5.60 3.25 21.10
C PHE A 648 -6.17 4.57 21.63
N ILE A 649 -6.71 5.41 20.76
CA ILE A 649 -7.03 6.81 21.09
C ILE A 649 -8.51 6.98 21.46
N PRO A 650 -8.85 7.50 22.65
CA PRO A 650 -10.24 7.76 23.01
C PRO A 650 -10.81 8.92 22.21
N SER A 651 -12.05 8.77 21.72
CA SER A 651 -12.77 9.89 21.10
C SER A 651 -13.07 11.00 22.11
N ASP A 652 -13.30 12.23 21.63
CA ASP A 652 -13.66 13.35 22.52
C ASP A 652 -14.94 13.05 23.33
N GLN A 653 -15.87 12.27 22.76
CA GLN A 653 -17.05 11.77 23.47
C GLN A 653 -16.70 10.76 24.59
N ALA A 654 -15.67 9.92 24.40
CA ALA A 654 -15.18 9.00 25.42
C ALA A 654 -14.57 9.74 26.63
N PHE A 655 -13.94 10.89 26.40
CA PHE A 655 -13.47 11.78 27.46
C PHE A 655 -14.63 12.38 28.28
N GLU A 656 -15.74 12.78 27.64
CA GLU A 656 -16.91 13.29 28.35
C GLU A 656 -17.63 12.22 29.19
N GLN A 657 -17.69 10.98 28.70
CA GLN A 657 -18.43 9.89 29.35
C GLN A 657 -17.69 9.25 30.54
N THR A 658 -16.36 9.18 30.51
CA THR A 658 -15.55 8.54 31.56
C THR A 658 -15.26 9.47 32.76
N GLU A 659 -15.03 8.90 33.94
CA GLU A 659 -14.67 9.67 35.14
C GLU A 659 -13.27 10.29 35.00
N THR A 660 -12.29 9.52 34.51
CA THR A 660 -10.91 9.96 34.22
C THR A 660 -10.84 10.94 33.04
N GLY A 661 -11.64 10.75 32.00
CA GLY A 661 -11.71 11.70 30.89
C GLY A 661 -12.17 13.09 31.35
N ARG A 662 -13.21 13.15 32.20
CA ARG A 662 -13.66 14.41 32.83
C ARG A 662 -12.63 15.01 33.80
N TYR A 663 -11.77 14.19 34.42
CA TYR A 663 -10.63 14.69 35.20
C TYR A 663 -9.62 15.40 34.30
N TRP A 664 -9.20 14.80 33.18
CA TRP A 664 -8.26 15.44 32.25
C TRP A 664 -8.84 16.69 31.57
N ILE A 665 -10.13 16.67 31.17
CA ILE A 665 -10.85 17.87 30.69
C ILE A 665 -10.80 19.01 31.74
N ARG A 666 -10.83 18.68 33.03
CA ARG A 666 -10.70 19.69 34.10
C ARG A 666 -9.27 20.21 34.20
N GLN A 667 -8.26 19.34 34.21
CA GLN A 667 -6.86 19.77 34.34
C GLN A 667 -6.43 20.68 33.18
N LEU A 668 -6.84 20.38 31.94
CA LEU A 668 -6.65 21.24 30.76
C LEU A 668 -7.23 22.65 30.95
N LYS A 669 -8.39 22.76 31.62
CA LYS A 669 -9.11 24.04 31.80
C LYS A 669 -8.65 24.84 33.01
N GLU A 670 -8.24 24.17 34.09
CA GLU A 670 -7.88 24.81 35.35
C GLU A 670 -6.38 25.07 35.47
N HIS A 671 -5.53 24.16 34.98
CA HIS A 671 -4.08 24.16 35.25
C HIS A 671 -3.20 23.72 34.05
N PRO A 672 -3.37 24.25 32.81
CA PRO A 672 -2.65 23.76 31.62
C PRO A 672 -1.13 23.81 31.75
N GLU A 673 -0.53 24.88 32.31
CA GLU A 673 0.92 24.94 32.52
C GLU A 673 1.47 23.85 33.47
N SER A 674 0.63 23.27 34.33
CA SER A 674 1.03 22.17 35.24
C SER A 674 1.10 20.79 34.56
N LEU A 675 0.49 20.66 33.38
CA LEU A 675 0.50 19.42 32.61
C LEU A 675 1.87 19.17 31.97
N ARG A 676 2.64 20.24 31.73
CA ARG A 676 3.93 20.16 31.04
C ARG A 676 4.98 19.44 31.89
N ASN A 677 5.48 18.32 31.38
CA ASN A 677 6.30 17.33 32.12
C ASN A 677 5.58 16.64 33.29
N SER A 678 4.25 16.64 33.36
CA SER A 678 3.51 15.90 34.39
C SER A 678 3.72 14.39 34.21
N ALA A 679 4.29 13.74 35.23
CA ALA A 679 4.54 12.30 35.21
C ALA A 679 3.24 11.48 35.14
N GLU A 680 2.16 11.95 35.78
CA GLU A 680 0.85 11.28 35.72
C GLU A 680 0.21 11.38 34.33
N LEU A 681 0.35 12.53 33.67
CA LEU A 681 -0.14 12.69 32.29
C LEU A 681 0.72 11.88 31.30
N LYS A 682 2.05 11.80 31.52
CA LYS A 682 2.91 10.96 30.70
C LYS A 682 2.57 9.46 30.87
N GLU A 683 2.41 8.96 32.09
CA GLU A 683 1.94 7.58 32.35
C GLU A 683 0.60 7.31 31.64
N PHE A 684 -0.35 8.23 31.75
CA PHE A 684 -1.66 8.13 31.09
C PHE A 684 -1.56 8.09 29.56
N LEU A 685 -0.83 9.01 28.94
CA LEU A 685 -0.68 9.07 27.48
C LEU A 685 0.08 7.83 26.95
N GLU A 686 1.11 7.37 27.66
CA GLU A 686 1.90 6.19 27.28
C GLU A 686 1.16 4.86 27.51
N TYR A 687 0.13 4.83 28.37
CA TYR A 687 -0.76 3.67 28.51
C TYR A 687 -1.69 3.47 27.30
N HIS A 688 -1.89 4.51 26.48
CA HIS A 688 -2.65 4.43 25.23
C HIS A 688 -1.76 4.04 24.02
N VAL A 689 -0.48 3.70 24.24
CA VAL A 689 0.49 3.30 23.19
C VAL A 689 1.00 1.89 23.43
N VAL A 690 0.96 1.05 22.40
CA VAL A 690 1.46 -0.35 22.39
C VAL A 690 2.48 -0.54 21.26
N GLU A 691 3.33 -1.56 21.38
CA GLU A 691 4.26 -2.04 20.34
C GLU A 691 4.05 -3.55 20.13
N PRO A 692 4.10 -4.10 18.90
CA PRO A 692 4.35 -3.44 17.60
C PRO A 692 3.15 -2.65 17.05
N LEU A 693 3.27 -2.17 15.80
CA LEU A 693 2.13 -1.82 14.95
C LEU A 693 1.31 -3.10 14.68
N ILE A 694 0.00 -3.04 14.92
CA ILE A 694 -0.94 -4.14 14.71
C ILE A 694 -2.19 -3.59 14.02
N LYS A 695 -2.42 -4.00 12.77
CA LYS A 695 -3.64 -3.66 12.02
C LYS A 695 -4.80 -4.60 12.40
N THR A 696 -6.05 -4.27 12.05
CA THR A 696 -7.24 -5.05 12.45
C THR A 696 -7.17 -6.52 12.02
N CYS A 697 -6.56 -6.81 10.87
CA CYS A 697 -6.33 -8.18 10.38
C CYS A 697 -5.33 -8.99 11.23
N GLU A 698 -4.55 -8.34 12.10
CA GLU A 698 -3.51 -8.93 12.97
C GLU A 698 -3.88 -8.83 14.48
N LEU A 699 -5.07 -8.31 14.79
CA LEU A 699 -5.61 -8.32 16.15
C LEU A 699 -5.96 -9.76 16.57
N GLU A 700 -5.50 -10.13 17.75
CA GLU A 700 -5.68 -11.45 18.37
C GLU A 700 -6.09 -11.28 19.84
N GLU A 701 -6.66 -12.31 20.46
CA GLU A 701 -6.95 -12.30 21.90
C GLU A 701 -5.67 -12.46 22.73
N LYS A 702 -4.99 -11.35 23.01
CA LYS A 702 -3.70 -11.32 23.73
C LYS A 702 -3.57 -10.13 24.68
N THR A 703 -2.77 -10.29 25.72
CA THR A 703 -2.26 -9.21 26.55
C THR A 703 -0.99 -8.62 25.93
N MET A 704 -0.93 -7.30 25.81
CA MET A 704 0.18 -6.58 25.18
C MET A 704 0.73 -5.52 26.14
N PRO A 705 2.05 -5.36 26.28
CA PRO A 705 2.63 -4.30 27.10
C PRO A 705 2.41 -2.93 26.45
N THR A 706 2.06 -1.93 27.26
CA THR A 706 2.02 -0.53 26.82
C THR A 706 3.38 0.14 27.01
N LYS A 707 3.58 1.33 26.44
CA LYS A 707 4.79 2.14 26.67
C LYS A 707 4.95 2.57 28.13
N ALA A 708 3.85 2.71 28.89
CA ALA A 708 3.86 2.94 30.34
C ALA A 708 4.31 1.70 31.16
N GLY A 709 4.39 0.53 30.53
CA GLY A 709 4.92 -0.71 31.13
C GLY A 709 3.84 -1.63 31.73
N GLN A 710 2.66 -1.13 32.09
CA GLN A 710 1.52 -2.00 32.40
C GLN A 710 0.90 -2.56 31.12
N SER A 711 0.30 -3.75 31.18
CA SER A 711 -0.34 -4.36 30.00
C SER A 711 -1.78 -3.90 29.77
N VAL A 712 -2.21 -3.98 28.51
CA VAL A 712 -3.62 -3.95 28.08
C VAL A 712 -4.02 -5.31 27.49
N ARG A 713 -5.29 -5.67 27.58
CA ARG A 713 -5.83 -6.93 27.03
C ARG A 713 -6.75 -6.65 25.84
N VAL A 714 -6.42 -7.22 24.69
CA VAL A 714 -7.31 -7.31 23.54
C VAL A 714 -8.28 -8.47 23.76
N ASN A 715 -9.59 -8.23 23.58
CA ASN A 715 -10.60 -9.28 23.49
C ASN A 715 -11.41 -9.10 22.20
N LEU A 716 -11.67 -10.18 21.48
CA LEU A 716 -12.41 -10.19 20.22
C LEU A 716 -13.80 -10.79 20.45
N TYR A 717 -14.82 -10.23 19.82
CA TYR A 717 -16.19 -10.69 20.00
C TYR A 717 -16.88 -10.95 18.65
N THR A 718 -17.00 -12.23 18.32
CA THR A 718 -17.89 -12.69 17.24
C THR A 718 -19.33 -12.33 17.61
N THR A 719 -20.12 -11.76 16.69
CA THR A 719 -21.53 -11.40 16.94
C THR A 719 -22.51 -12.43 16.40
N ASN A 720 -22.18 -13.13 15.31
CA ASN A 720 -23.05 -14.12 14.68
C ASN A 720 -22.30 -15.46 14.47
N PRO A 721 -22.80 -16.60 15.00
CA PRO A 721 -22.16 -17.91 14.83
C PRO A 721 -22.31 -18.52 13.42
N VAL A 722 -23.10 -17.90 12.52
CA VAL A 722 -23.37 -18.41 11.16
C VAL A 722 -22.44 -17.77 10.10
N PHE A 723 -21.80 -16.63 10.39
CA PHE A 723 -20.91 -15.91 9.46
C PHE A 723 -19.55 -15.64 10.11
N THR A 724 -18.69 -16.67 10.15
CA THR A 724 -17.48 -16.73 10.97
C THR A 724 -16.22 -16.11 10.31
N THR A 725 -16.38 -15.11 9.45
CA THR A 725 -15.27 -14.44 8.74
C THR A 725 -15.26 -12.91 8.89
N VAL A 726 -16.23 -12.33 9.61
CA VAL A 726 -16.26 -10.88 9.89
C VAL A 726 -16.02 -10.67 11.38
N MET A 727 -14.85 -10.10 11.73
CA MET A 727 -14.66 -9.53 13.08
C MET A 727 -15.65 -8.38 13.25
N ASN A 728 -16.54 -8.48 14.23
CA ASN A 728 -17.65 -7.53 14.37
C ASN A 728 -17.48 -6.56 15.56
N ARG A 729 -16.71 -6.92 16.59
CA ARG A 729 -16.25 -6.03 17.67
C ARG A 729 -14.90 -6.48 18.22
N ALA A 730 -13.95 -5.56 18.33
CA ALA A 730 -12.73 -5.71 19.12
C ALA A 730 -12.78 -4.77 20.33
N THR A 731 -12.07 -5.11 21.40
CA THR A 731 -11.96 -4.28 22.61
C THR A 731 -10.55 -4.31 23.19
N VAL A 732 -10.13 -3.21 23.80
CA VAL A 732 -8.89 -3.07 24.57
C VAL A 732 -9.28 -2.63 25.98
N ASN A 733 -8.99 -3.45 26.99
CA ASN A 733 -9.45 -3.25 28.38
C ASN A 733 -10.95 -2.84 28.48
N CYS A 734 -11.79 -3.47 27.67
CA CYS A 734 -13.24 -3.21 27.58
C CYS A 734 -13.66 -1.81 27.07
N ALA A 735 -12.74 -0.96 26.61
CA ALA A 735 -13.03 0.07 25.60
C ALA A 735 -13.20 -0.63 24.25
N ARG A 736 -14.23 -0.29 23.46
CA ARG A 736 -14.49 -0.88 22.14
C ARG A 736 -13.92 0.01 21.05
N LEU A 737 -13.30 -0.62 20.04
CA LEU A 737 -12.83 0.10 18.86
C LEU A 737 -14.02 0.61 18.01
N THR A 738 -13.97 1.87 17.61
CA THR A 738 -14.98 2.59 16.81
C THR A 738 -14.50 2.90 15.40
N HIS A 739 -13.24 3.33 15.27
CA HIS A 739 -12.50 3.52 14.02
C HIS A 739 -11.26 2.62 14.04
N PHE A 740 -10.79 2.21 12.87
CA PHE A 740 -9.82 1.12 12.72
C PHE A 740 -8.78 1.47 11.65
N ASP A 741 -7.53 1.08 11.87
CA ASP A 741 -6.45 1.13 10.87
C ASP A 741 -6.06 2.51 10.32
N GLU A 742 -6.27 3.59 11.08
CA GLU A 742 -5.91 4.94 10.66
C GLU A 742 -4.39 5.12 10.67
N GLU A 743 -3.79 5.28 9.50
CA GLU A 743 -2.33 5.23 9.36
C GLU A 743 -1.66 6.56 9.76
N THR A 744 -0.49 6.47 10.40
CA THR A 744 0.28 7.62 10.86
C THR A 744 1.76 7.27 10.98
N CYS A 745 2.63 7.89 10.19
CA CYS A 745 4.08 7.90 10.42
C CYS A 745 4.77 6.51 10.50
N GLY A 746 4.18 5.46 9.91
CA GLY A 746 4.66 4.07 10.10
C GLY A 746 4.26 3.47 11.46
N SER A 747 3.14 3.93 11.99
CA SER A 747 2.37 3.46 13.15
C SER A 747 0.88 3.49 12.78
N VAL A 748 0.00 2.99 13.64
CA VAL A 748 -1.46 2.93 13.39
C VAL A 748 -2.27 3.44 14.58
N VAL A 749 -3.37 4.15 14.32
CA VAL A 749 -4.36 4.61 15.29
C VAL A 749 -5.65 3.80 15.15
N HIS A 750 -6.16 3.33 16.29
CA HIS A 750 -7.51 2.79 16.43
C HIS A 750 -8.27 3.66 17.43
N GLU A 751 -9.43 4.17 17.05
CA GLU A 751 -10.26 5.00 17.93
C GLU A 751 -11.07 4.11 18.89
N ILE A 752 -11.22 4.51 20.15
CA ILE A 752 -11.93 3.74 21.18
C ILE A 752 -13.03 4.55 21.91
N ASP A 753 -14.13 3.87 22.28
CA ASP A 753 -15.31 4.48 22.91
C ASP A 753 -15.21 4.75 24.41
N LYS A 754 -14.06 4.49 25.03
CA LYS A 754 -13.73 4.83 26.43
C LYS A 754 -12.27 5.21 26.56
N VAL A 755 -11.96 6.09 27.51
CA VAL A 755 -10.59 6.31 28.00
C VAL A 755 -10.05 5.04 28.66
N LEU A 756 -8.76 4.73 28.48
CA LEU A 756 -8.09 3.62 29.17
C LEU A 756 -7.57 4.09 30.53
N ASP A 757 -8.16 3.56 31.60
CA ASP A 757 -7.72 3.81 32.97
C ASP A 757 -6.53 2.91 33.33
N VAL A 758 -5.44 3.50 33.84
CA VAL A 758 -4.25 2.76 34.31
C VAL A 758 -4.60 1.99 35.58
N PRO A 759 -4.58 0.64 35.60
CA PRO A 759 -5.07 -0.13 36.75
C PRO A 759 -4.06 -0.12 37.91
N LYS A 760 -4.34 0.70 38.93
CA LYS A 760 -3.47 0.86 40.11
C LYS A 760 -3.66 -0.23 41.19
N MET A 761 -4.74 -1.03 41.12
CA MET A 761 -5.13 -2.03 42.13
C MET A 761 -5.45 -3.41 41.51
N ASN A 762 -5.34 -4.48 42.29
CA ASN A 762 -5.90 -5.80 41.96
C ASN A 762 -7.40 -5.92 42.35
N LEU A 763 -8.06 -7.02 41.98
CA LEU A 763 -9.48 -7.26 42.26
C LEU A 763 -9.79 -7.23 43.77
N LEU A 764 -8.95 -7.86 44.60
CA LEU A 764 -9.15 -7.90 46.05
C LEU A 764 -8.99 -6.53 46.73
N GLU A 765 -8.03 -5.71 46.27
CA GLU A 765 -7.85 -4.31 46.69
C GLU A 765 -9.03 -3.45 46.25
N THR A 766 -9.53 -3.65 45.03
CA THR A 766 -10.69 -2.90 44.50
C THR A 766 -11.97 -3.23 45.28
N LEU A 767 -12.15 -4.49 45.70
CA LEU A 767 -13.20 -4.86 46.67
C LEU A 767 -13.03 -4.18 48.03
N ARG A 768 -11.79 -4.07 48.53
CA ARG A 768 -11.47 -3.42 49.82
C ARG A 768 -11.64 -1.90 49.78
N SER A 769 -11.43 -1.26 48.63
CA SER A 769 -11.56 0.20 48.49
C SER A 769 -13.01 0.68 48.47
N ASN A 770 -13.97 -0.17 48.09
CA ASN A 770 -15.37 0.21 47.97
C ASN A 770 -16.22 -0.34 49.12
N ALA A 771 -16.76 0.55 49.96
CA ALA A 771 -17.65 0.20 51.05
C ALA A 771 -18.93 -0.54 50.59
N ASP A 772 -19.43 -0.26 49.38
CA ASP A 772 -20.63 -0.88 48.82
C ASP A 772 -20.49 -2.39 48.54
N TYR A 773 -19.26 -2.93 48.59
CA TYR A 773 -18.96 -4.35 48.38
C TYR A 773 -18.60 -5.10 49.68
N SER A 774 -18.71 -4.45 50.85
CA SER A 774 -18.28 -5.02 52.14
C SER A 774 -18.94 -6.36 52.49
N MET A 775 -20.21 -6.56 52.17
CA MET A 775 -20.93 -7.81 52.43
C MET A 775 -20.47 -8.95 51.52
N PHE A 776 -20.12 -8.66 50.26
CA PHE A 776 -19.52 -9.63 49.34
C PHE A 776 -18.09 -9.97 49.76
N LEU A 777 -17.28 -8.95 50.09
CA LEU A 777 -15.91 -9.13 50.58
C LEU A 777 -15.87 -10.00 51.84
N ARG A 778 -16.86 -9.89 52.73
CA ARG A 778 -17.00 -10.79 53.88
C ARG A 778 -17.21 -12.25 53.45
N LEU A 779 -18.17 -12.52 52.54
CA LEU A 779 -18.40 -13.87 52.01
C LEU A 779 -17.13 -14.45 51.38
N VAL A 780 -16.41 -13.65 50.57
CA VAL A 780 -15.12 -14.03 49.97
C VAL A 780 -14.07 -14.33 51.05
N SER A 781 -13.98 -13.53 52.11
CA SER A 781 -12.96 -13.69 53.16
C SER A 781 -13.14 -14.94 54.04
N GLU A 782 -14.34 -15.50 54.10
CA GLU A 782 -14.64 -16.77 54.77
C GLU A 782 -14.36 -18.00 53.85
N THR A 783 -13.87 -17.77 52.63
CA THR A 783 -13.45 -18.80 51.65
C THR A 783 -11.95 -18.69 51.31
N ASN A 784 -11.37 -19.80 50.85
CA ASN A 784 -9.97 -19.86 50.39
C ASN A 784 -9.75 -19.24 48.98
N LEU A 785 -10.58 -18.27 48.57
CA LEU A 785 -10.55 -17.65 47.24
C LEU A 785 -9.97 -16.23 47.24
N THR A 786 -9.56 -15.72 48.40
CA THR A 786 -8.89 -14.42 48.54
C THR A 786 -7.55 -14.37 47.78
N GLU A 787 -6.75 -15.45 47.86
CA GLU A 787 -5.47 -15.57 47.13
C GLU A 787 -5.68 -15.52 45.62
N LEU A 788 -6.73 -16.17 45.11
CA LEU A 788 -7.09 -16.14 43.69
C LEU A 788 -7.38 -14.72 43.20
N LEU A 789 -8.14 -13.92 43.96
CA LEU A 789 -8.45 -12.52 43.63
C LEU A 789 -7.28 -11.55 43.86
N ALA A 790 -6.20 -11.99 44.51
CA ALA A 790 -4.94 -11.26 44.63
C ALA A 790 -3.89 -11.67 43.57
N SER A 791 -4.01 -12.86 42.97
CA SER A 791 -3.05 -13.40 41.99
C SER A 791 -2.96 -12.54 40.72
N GLU A 792 -1.74 -12.25 40.24
CA GLU A 792 -1.53 -11.36 39.09
C GLU A 792 -1.81 -12.04 37.74
N ASP A 793 -1.60 -13.36 37.65
CA ASP A 793 -1.61 -14.12 36.38
C ASP A 793 -3.01 -14.44 35.82
N SER A 794 -4.09 -14.18 36.57
CA SER A 794 -5.44 -14.64 36.21
C SER A 794 -6.26 -13.56 35.47
N GLY A 795 -6.83 -13.92 34.32
CA GLY A 795 -7.66 -13.04 33.49
C GLY A 795 -9.13 -13.04 33.89
N LEU A 796 -9.44 -12.73 35.15
CA LEU A 796 -10.76 -13.01 35.71
C LEU A 796 -11.84 -11.99 35.32
N THR A 797 -13.10 -12.44 35.32
CA THR A 797 -14.27 -11.56 35.49
C THR A 797 -14.91 -11.86 36.85
N LEU A 798 -14.97 -10.86 37.72
CA LEU A 798 -15.63 -10.95 39.03
C LEU A 798 -17.00 -10.26 38.96
N LEU A 799 -18.03 -10.99 39.37
CA LEU A 799 -19.42 -10.51 39.39
C LEU A 799 -19.79 -10.19 40.84
N VAL A 800 -20.05 -8.92 41.16
CA VAL A 800 -20.15 -8.43 42.54
C VAL A 800 -21.54 -7.87 42.83
N PRO A 801 -22.38 -8.54 43.65
CA PRO A 801 -23.57 -7.92 44.20
C PRO A 801 -23.20 -6.87 45.24
N LYS A 802 -23.92 -5.76 45.26
CA LYS A 802 -23.79 -4.71 46.28
C LYS A 802 -24.37 -5.14 47.62
N ASN A 803 -24.02 -4.40 48.68
CA ASN A 803 -24.58 -4.57 50.02
C ASN A 803 -26.12 -4.54 50.04
N ASP A 804 -26.76 -3.69 49.22
CA ASP A 804 -28.23 -3.57 49.16
C ASP A 804 -28.90 -4.88 48.71
N VAL A 805 -28.38 -5.54 47.68
CA VAL A 805 -28.82 -6.88 47.24
C VAL A 805 -28.79 -7.87 48.40
N PHE A 806 -27.72 -7.90 49.19
CA PHE A 806 -27.62 -8.80 50.35
C PHE A 806 -28.50 -8.41 51.54
N LEU A 807 -28.87 -7.14 51.67
CA LEU A 807 -29.83 -6.68 52.68
C LEU A 807 -31.26 -7.13 52.33
N GLU A 808 -31.64 -7.13 51.05
CA GLU A 808 -32.94 -7.68 50.60
C GLU A 808 -33.07 -9.18 50.90
N VAL A 809 -31.97 -9.96 50.79
CA VAL A 809 -31.94 -11.41 51.08
C VAL A 809 -31.20 -11.77 52.38
N ASN A 810 -31.18 -10.88 53.38
CA ASN A 810 -30.33 -11.04 54.58
C ASN A 810 -30.51 -12.36 55.34
N ALA A 811 -31.72 -12.95 55.37
CA ALA A 811 -31.93 -14.25 56.01
C ALA A 811 -31.10 -15.37 55.34
N TRP A 812 -31.15 -15.44 54.00
CA TRP A 812 -30.35 -16.36 53.18
C TRP A 812 -28.85 -16.05 53.27
N TYR A 813 -28.47 -14.77 53.43
CA TYR A 813 -27.06 -14.37 53.61
C TYR A 813 -26.47 -14.93 54.92
N GLN A 814 -27.21 -14.91 56.04
CA GLN A 814 -26.73 -15.52 57.29
C GLN A 814 -26.68 -17.05 57.19
N GLU A 815 -27.70 -17.69 56.62
CA GLU A 815 -27.73 -19.15 56.38
C GLU A 815 -26.55 -19.61 55.50
N THR A 816 -26.23 -18.85 54.45
CA THR A 816 -25.08 -19.08 53.58
C THR A 816 -23.75 -18.95 54.32
N LEU A 817 -23.61 -18.01 55.26
CA LEU A 817 -22.39 -17.86 56.08
C LEU A 817 -22.15 -19.05 57.03
N GLU A 818 -23.21 -19.74 57.47
CA GLU A 818 -23.08 -20.96 58.28
C GLU A 818 -22.72 -22.20 57.44
N ASN A 819 -23.20 -22.26 56.19
CA ASN A 819 -22.98 -23.41 55.29
C ASN A 819 -21.75 -23.22 54.37
N LYS A 820 -20.57 -23.67 54.82
CA LYS A 820 -19.29 -23.49 54.09
C LYS A 820 -19.25 -24.08 52.67
N GLU A 821 -19.87 -25.24 52.43
CA GLU A 821 -19.88 -25.86 51.10
C GLU A 821 -20.72 -25.04 50.10
N GLU A 822 -21.82 -24.48 50.57
CA GLU A 822 -22.69 -23.60 49.80
C GLU A 822 -22.07 -22.23 49.56
N LEU A 823 -21.44 -21.65 50.59
CA LEU A 823 -20.67 -20.41 50.48
C LEU A 823 -19.60 -20.48 49.39
N GLU A 824 -18.76 -21.51 49.41
CA GLU A 824 -17.70 -21.68 48.40
C GLU A 824 -18.29 -21.91 47.00
N ARG A 825 -19.35 -22.72 46.89
CA ARG A 825 -20.10 -22.94 45.64
C ARG A 825 -20.64 -21.62 45.06
N ILE A 826 -21.19 -20.74 45.90
CA ILE A 826 -21.75 -19.44 45.50
C ILE A 826 -20.64 -18.50 45.05
N ILE A 827 -19.56 -18.34 45.81
CA ILE A 827 -18.46 -17.45 45.41
C ILE A 827 -17.78 -17.96 44.13
N ARG A 828 -17.57 -19.27 43.98
CA ARG A 828 -17.07 -19.88 42.73
C ARG A 828 -17.99 -19.63 41.52
N ALA A 829 -19.30 -19.42 41.72
CA ALA A 829 -20.25 -19.07 40.66
C ALA A 829 -20.24 -17.57 40.30
N HIS A 830 -19.61 -16.72 41.11
CA HIS A 830 -19.43 -15.28 40.83
C HIS A 830 -18.09 -14.95 40.16
N ILE A 831 -17.20 -15.93 39.99
CA ILE A 831 -15.89 -15.75 39.33
C ILE A 831 -15.87 -16.53 38.01
N LEU A 832 -15.60 -15.83 36.91
CA LEU A 832 -15.37 -16.42 35.58
C LEU A 832 -13.85 -16.44 35.29
N PRO A 833 -13.31 -17.48 34.65
CA PRO A 833 -11.88 -17.62 34.39
C PRO A 833 -11.36 -16.70 33.26
N ASN A 834 -12.25 -16.08 32.49
CA ASN A 834 -11.95 -15.25 31.32
C ASN A 834 -12.51 -13.82 31.49
N VAL A 835 -11.91 -12.85 30.79
CA VAL A 835 -12.36 -11.44 30.76
C VAL A 835 -13.51 -11.27 29.78
N ILE A 836 -14.70 -10.90 30.27
CA ILE A 836 -15.93 -10.74 29.47
C ILE A 836 -16.46 -9.32 29.61
N CYS A 837 -16.04 -8.43 28.71
CA CYS A 837 -16.49 -7.05 28.67
C CYS A 837 -18.01 -6.95 28.39
N CYS A 838 -18.69 -5.98 29.02
CA CYS A 838 -20.11 -5.69 28.75
C CYS A 838 -20.38 -5.33 27.29
N THR A 839 -19.40 -4.80 26.56
CA THR A 839 -19.43 -4.54 25.11
C THR A 839 -19.46 -5.82 24.26
N GLY A 840 -18.89 -6.93 24.77
CA GLY A 840 -18.95 -8.26 24.16
C GLY A 840 -20.24 -9.05 24.48
N ILE A 841 -20.93 -8.69 25.56
CA ILE A 841 -22.26 -9.25 25.86
C ILE A 841 -23.29 -8.68 24.89
N VAL A 842 -23.93 -9.57 24.12
CA VAL A 842 -24.90 -9.27 23.05
C VAL A 842 -26.23 -10.00 23.29
N PRO A 843 -27.34 -9.60 22.63
CA PRO A 843 -28.59 -10.36 22.70
C PRO A 843 -28.39 -11.81 22.23
N SER A 844 -28.93 -12.76 22.98
CA SER A 844 -28.83 -14.19 22.68
C SER A 844 -30.22 -14.77 22.38
N GLU A 845 -30.56 -14.86 21.10
CA GLU A 845 -31.83 -15.46 20.65
C GLU A 845 -31.70 -16.98 20.49
N TRP A 846 -32.83 -17.69 20.59
CA TRP A 846 -32.85 -19.14 20.39
C TRP A 846 -32.76 -19.44 18.87
N PRO A 847 -31.96 -20.44 18.42
CA PRO A 847 -31.28 -21.48 19.21
C PRO A 847 -29.90 -21.09 19.77
N PHE A 848 -29.32 -19.96 19.36
CA PHE A 848 -27.94 -19.57 19.64
C PHE A 848 -27.76 -18.87 21.00
N VAL A 849 -28.17 -19.54 22.08
CA VAL A 849 -27.95 -19.06 23.46
C VAL A 849 -26.45 -19.11 23.78
N ARG A 850 -25.88 -17.96 24.17
CA ARG A 850 -24.50 -17.87 24.64
C ARG A 850 -24.42 -18.27 26.12
N THR A 851 -23.42 -19.06 26.48
CA THR A 851 -23.08 -19.36 27.88
C THR A 851 -21.61 -19.08 28.14
N THR A 852 -21.26 -19.00 29.42
CA THR A 852 -19.88 -18.95 29.91
C THR A 852 -19.74 -19.85 31.13
N GLU A 853 -18.55 -20.41 31.34
CA GLU A 853 -18.28 -21.26 32.51
C GLU A 853 -17.74 -20.42 33.67
N THR A 854 -18.13 -20.80 34.89
CA THR A 854 -17.60 -20.26 36.15
C THR A 854 -16.43 -21.11 36.64
N ILE A 855 -15.61 -20.59 37.56
CA ILE A 855 -14.59 -21.38 38.26
C ILE A 855 -15.22 -22.51 39.11
N GLY A 856 -16.52 -22.46 39.36
CA GLY A 856 -17.32 -23.55 39.92
C GLY A 856 -17.81 -24.60 38.93
N GLN A 857 -17.41 -24.59 37.65
CA GLN A 857 -17.91 -25.50 36.59
C GLN A 857 -19.45 -25.45 36.38
N HIS A 858 -20.06 -24.29 36.65
CA HIS A 858 -21.45 -24.02 36.32
C HIS A 858 -21.52 -23.10 35.11
N GLN A 859 -22.36 -23.46 34.13
CA GLN A 859 -22.61 -22.68 32.91
C GLN A 859 -23.66 -21.60 33.20
N LEU A 860 -23.31 -20.33 32.98
CA LEU A 860 -24.20 -19.18 33.12
C LEU A 860 -24.59 -18.66 31.73
N LYS A 861 -25.87 -18.33 31.53
CA LYS A 861 -26.35 -17.70 30.29
C LYS A 861 -25.86 -16.26 30.19
N LEU A 862 -25.30 -15.87 29.05
CA LEU A 862 -25.01 -14.48 28.71
C LEU A 862 -26.12 -13.94 27.79
N ASN A 863 -26.71 -12.80 28.13
CA ASN A 863 -27.71 -12.14 27.31
C ASN A 863 -27.65 -10.62 27.46
N ARG A 864 -28.21 -9.88 26.51
CA ARG A 864 -28.41 -8.43 26.61
C ARG A 864 -29.81 -8.05 26.19
N ASN A 865 -30.58 -7.54 27.15
CA ASN A 865 -31.83 -6.86 26.91
C ASN A 865 -31.53 -5.34 26.88
N ARG A 866 -32.25 -4.51 27.66
CA ARG A 866 -31.87 -3.09 27.85
C ARG A 866 -30.51 -2.90 28.52
N ARG A 867 -30.10 -3.85 29.38
CA ARG A 867 -28.78 -3.95 30.02
C ARG A 867 -28.17 -5.33 29.75
N PRO A 868 -26.83 -5.48 29.82
CA PRO A 868 -26.19 -6.79 29.92
C PRO A 868 -26.68 -7.57 31.14
N GLN A 869 -26.83 -8.89 31.00
CA GLN A 869 -27.26 -9.79 32.07
C GLN A 869 -26.44 -11.08 32.05
N VAL A 870 -26.09 -11.57 33.25
CA VAL A 870 -25.48 -12.87 33.48
C VAL A 870 -26.46 -13.72 34.28
N GLN A 871 -26.88 -14.85 33.70
CA GLN A 871 -28.02 -15.64 34.14
C GLN A 871 -29.29 -14.77 34.26
N ASN A 872 -29.73 -14.45 35.49
CA ASN A 872 -30.85 -13.55 35.77
C ASN A 872 -30.36 -12.14 36.17
N ALA A 873 -29.18 -12.06 36.77
CA ALA A 873 -28.62 -10.84 37.32
C ALA A 873 -28.27 -9.82 36.22
N GLY A 874 -28.71 -8.58 36.38
CA GLY A 874 -28.36 -7.50 35.46
C GLY A 874 -27.16 -6.72 35.96
N ILE A 875 -26.24 -6.42 35.05
CA ILE A 875 -25.07 -5.59 35.36
C ILE A 875 -25.53 -4.12 35.51
N THR A 876 -25.09 -3.46 36.58
CA THR A 876 -25.41 -2.07 36.93
C THR A 876 -24.23 -1.11 36.72
N LYS A 877 -23.00 -1.53 37.10
CA LYS A 877 -21.74 -0.87 36.72
C LYS A 877 -20.87 -1.89 35.98
N CYS A 878 -20.59 -1.59 34.72
CA CYS A 878 -19.82 -2.44 33.81
C CYS A 878 -18.32 -2.12 33.84
N ASP A 879 -17.50 -3.11 33.48
CA ASP A 879 -16.15 -2.95 32.96
C ASP A 879 -15.18 -2.19 33.91
N VAL A 880 -15.28 -2.40 35.23
CA VAL A 880 -14.34 -1.79 36.19
C VAL A 880 -13.02 -2.57 36.14
N VAL A 881 -12.00 -1.99 35.53
CA VAL A 881 -10.71 -2.66 35.25
C VAL A 881 -9.82 -2.72 36.50
N ALA A 882 -9.23 -3.89 36.73
CA ALA A 882 -8.19 -4.14 37.73
C ALA A 882 -6.98 -4.82 37.05
N ARG A 883 -5.83 -4.89 37.73
CA ARG A 883 -4.61 -5.50 37.16
C ARG A 883 -4.81 -6.95 36.71
N ASN A 884 -5.53 -7.74 37.51
CA ASN A 884 -5.81 -9.15 37.32
C ASN A 884 -7.27 -9.44 36.95
N GLY A 885 -7.90 -8.58 36.16
CA GLY A 885 -9.24 -8.85 35.61
C GLY A 885 -10.16 -7.63 35.56
N ILE A 886 -11.47 -7.90 35.56
CA ILE A 886 -12.52 -6.88 35.57
C ILE A 886 -13.59 -7.19 36.62
N ILE A 887 -14.22 -6.15 37.16
CA ILE A 887 -15.39 -6.24 38.04
C ILE A 887 -16.64 -5.75 37.28
N HIS A 888 -17.71 -6.53 37.36
CA HIS A 888 -19.06 -6.10 37.03
C HIS A 888 -19.91 -6.08 38.29
N GLU A 889 -20.49 -4.92 38.61
CA GLU A 889 -21.49 -4.78 39.66
C GLU A 889 -22.83 -5.35 39.18
N ILE A 890 -23.48 -6.20 39.98
CA ILE A 890 -24.74 -6.86 39.61
C ILE A 890 -25.85 -6.63 40.65
N ASN A 891 -27.11 -6.64 40.20
CA ASN A 891 -28.28 -6.32 41.05
C ASN A 891 -28.98 -7.54 41.71
N ASP A 892 -28.41 -8.73 41.60
CA ASP A 892 -28.99 -10.00 42.05
C ASP A 892 -27.85 -10.99 42.31
N VAL A 893 -28.07 -12.03 43.12
CA VAL A 893 -27.02 -12.99 43.53
C VAL A 893 -27.07 -14.24 42.65
N ILE A 894 -25.93 -14.63 42.08
CA ILE A 894 -25.83 -15.80 41.19
C ILE A 894 -25.83 -17.08 42.02
N ASN A 895 -27.02 -17.57 42.37
CA ASN A 895 -27.20 -18.85 43.03
C ASN A 895 -27.46 -19.97 42.00
N VAL A 896 -26.46 -20.83 41.82
CA VAL A 896 -26.51 -22.02 40.95
C VAL A 896 -27.06 -23.24 41.71
N GLN A 897 -27.75 -24.16 41.03
CA GLN A 897 -28.19 -25.42 41.66
C GLN A 897 -27.01 -26.40 41.78
N PRO A 898 -26.90 -27.20 42.86
CA PRO A 898 -25.84 -28.19 43.00
C PRO A 898 -25.80 -29.17 41.81
N GLN A 899 -24.63 -29.32 41.19
CA GLN A 899 -24.38 -30.32 40.14
C GLN A 899 -24.72 -31.72 40.68
N ARG A 900 -25.82 -32.33 40.19
CA ARG A 900 -26.13 -33.74 40.49
C ARG A 900 -25.08 -34.62 39.84
N SER A 901 -24.15 -35.14 40.64
CA SER A 901 -23.25 -36.21 40.23
C SER A 901 -24.05 -37.38 39.66
N ALA A 902 -23.70 -37.82 38.45
CA ALA A 902 -24.46 -38.82 37.70
C ALA A 902 -24.19 -40.26 38.19
N SER A 903 -24.36 -40.50 39.49
CA SER A 903 -24.09 -41.80 40.14
C SER A 903 -25.32 -42.72 40.14
N GLY A 904 -25.50 -43.42 39.02
CA GLY A 904 -26.11 -44.75 38.95
C GLY A 904 -27.57 -44.96 39.44
N SER A 905 -28.48 -45.17 38.49
CA SER A 905 -29.60 -46.11 38.69
C SER A 905 -30.01 -46.74 37.36
N ALA A 906 -29.86 -48.06 37.25
CA ALA A 906 -30.39 -48.84 36.13
C ALA A 906 -31.76 -49.41 36.52
N GLY A 907 -32.83 -48.72 36.15
CA GLY A 907 -34.23 -49.12 36.40
C GLY A 907 -35.05 -49.00 35.12
N ASN A 908 -35.83 -50.03 34.79
CA ASN A 908 -36.36 -50.23 33.44
C ASN A 908 -37.90 -50.13 33.35
N SER A 909 -38.40 -49.11 32.63
CA SER A 909 -39.67 -49.15 31.90
C SER A 909 -39.80 -47.91 30.98
N GLY A 910 -40.16 -48.14 29.71
CA GLY A 910 -40.38 -47.08 28.69
C GLY A 910 -41.85 -46.95 28.28
N PRO A 911 -42.18 -46.52 27.04
CA PRO A 911 -41.27 -46.15 25.95
C PRO A 911 -41.60 -44.82 25.22
N PHE A 912 -40.57 -44.04 24.87
CA PHE A 912 -40.62 -43.05 23.78
C PHE A 912 -39.36 -43.17 22.91
N PRO A 913 -39.46 -43.03 21.57
CA PRO A 913 -38.36 -43.38 20.66
C PRO A 913 -37.27 -42.31 20.58
N ASN A 914 -36.01 -42.76 20.51
CA ASN A 914 -34.84 -41.93 20.25
C ASN A 914 -34.93 -41.23 18.88
N PHE A 915 -34.65 -39.93 18.85
CA PHE A 915 -34.09 -39.24 17.68
C PHE A 915 -32.76 -38.55 18.05
N GLY A 916 -31.79 -39.38 18.46
CA GLY A 916 -30.40 -38.96 18.64
C GLY A 916 -29.53 -39.37 17.45
N ARG A 917 -29.19 -38.42 16.59
CA ARG A 917 -27.98 -38.47 15.73
C ARG A 917 -27.40 -37.06 15.60
N PRO A 918 -26.09 -36.85 15.85
CA PRO A 918 -25.45 -35.58 15.56
C PRO A 918 -25.30 -35.42 14.05
N LEU A 919 -25.56 -34.21 13.53
CA LEU A 919 -25.21 -33.85 12.16
C LEU A 919 -23.73 -33.45 12.11
N THR A 920 -22.89 -34.37 11.64
CA THR A 920 -21.48 -34.12 11.34
C THR A 920 -21.36 -33.27 10.08
N PHE A 921 -21.39 -31.95 10.22
CA PHE A 921 -21.10 -31.02 9.12
C PHE A 921 -19.59 -30.93 8.86
N TRP A 922 -19.09 -31.82 8.02
CA TRP A 922 -17.91 -31.54 7.21
C TRP A 922 -18.34 -30.66 6.02
N PHE A 923 -17.69 -29.52 5.86
CA PHE A 923 -17.55 -28.86 4.56
C PHE A 923 -16.09 -28.97 4.09
N LYS A 924 -15.88 -28.83 2.79
CA LYS A 924 -14.63 -29.09 2.07
C LYS A 924 -14.48 -28.05 0.96
#